data_AF-A0A2M7CUX2-F1
#
_entry.id   AF-A0A2M7CUX2-F1
#
_cell.length_a   1.000
_cell.length_b   1.000
_cell.length_c   1.000
_cell.angle_alpha   90.00
_cell.angle_beta   90.00
_cell.angle_gamma   90.00
#
_symmetry.space_group_name_H-M   'P 1'
#
loop_
_entity.id
_entity.type
_entity.pdbx_description
1 polymer ?
#
loop_
_entity_poly.entity_id
_entity_poly.type
_entity_poly.pdbx_seq_one_letter_code
_entity_poly.pdbx_strand_id
1 'polypeptide(L)'
;EGKRLADANVGRAFDTSAGVQVETTEARLELLQTTLQIIVQDAAVKSYFESSVVDQALGLDADAAFAGGASLHDLLLERQGQYSFDLGLFLDADGNVAARTDEVEAVQQNLSGDLFIHAAIENTAPVSGYWRQGDRLYQAAIMPIAREQNLLGFLLLARAVDNAFASKIAKVSGADILYLAAGENGAIVFASSLAAESSTPVLSNFGTHHDLQTALTEGKPMERFTLVFGGQSWIGRLKPLDEDAGPALGASIVMTSSDRAYSGFQKILNLLWLTGAGSLLVALPVSWLLAKGVLRPVANMARAAELAAAGNYQTHLGTGGSDELGSLSASFDRLLSDLREKSDIEGYVGNLSRFLPEPMAERGLPNTASVTPVQAKAATLPPALGLVATTLLSVECRALQQPMSAQQSAAVVAGIQALAAALGEVVQRGPGLLLSFTGSRAVLGFSGNDALGLALSSVRHLRRDGGLDDALAERLAFALHAGDIVEGQVVCSSAQIPVAAGGVIYQLERLTAEAVDGQVLVARPLLDAVKAILPTADVVAVAGAVGGRAFPMLAVRQLDLWAPLPVARGADADSVTVSPPSAAGGTRRGGSDLVLGSIFGGRYEILCELGVGGMGVVYKARDLELDDLVAIKMLRGSAMLDAEQLDRLKIEIKLARRITHPNVLRTFDFGEQDGRPYLSMEYVRGMTLRYLIKQAGKIPYSAGLRIARQLCAGLGAAHEVGVLHRDIKPENLILEQSGNAKLMDFGIARPIAHSDGGYTQPGMFLGTPNYSAPEQIAGEAIDHRADIYSSGVLLSEMFCGKLPFTGSNTMEIYMAQMQQAPIRPSAYWPEIPPELEAIILRCIERQAADRYQSVAELAAALAGIRA
;
A
#
# COMPACT_ATOMS: atom_id res chain seq x y z
N GLU A 1 -11.07 -29.18 -33.64
CA GLU A 1 -11.29 -27.87 -34.30
C GLU A 1 -10.45 -27.56 -35.53
N GLY A 2 -9.13 -27.34 -35.44
CA GLY A 2 -8.33 -26.85 -36.57
C GLY A 2 -8.42 -27.67 -37.86
N LYS A 3 -8.34 -29.00 -37.76
CA LYS A 3 -8.54 -29.92 -38.89
C LYS A 3 -9.94 -29.80 -39.51
N ARG A 4 -10.99 -29.66 -38.69
CA ARG A 4 -12.38 -29.47 -39.12
C ARG A 4 -12.58 -28.17 -39.90
N LEU A 5 -11.94 -27.08 -39.45
CA LEU A 5 -11.95 -25.78 -40.14
C LEU A 5 -11.21 -25.82 -41.48
N ALA A 6 -10.06 -26.50 -41.53
CA ALA A 6 -9.32 -26.69 -42.77
C ALA A 6 -10.12 -27.53 -43.78
N ASP A 7 -10.75 -28.63 -43.35
CA ASP A 7 -11.63 -29.44 -44.19
C ASP A 7 -12.82 -28.63 -44.74
N ALA A 8 -13.41 -27.76 -43.91
CA ALA A 8 -14.49 -26.87 -44.35
C ALA A 8 -14.02 -25.77 -45.33
N ASN A 9 -12.77 -25.31 -45.24
CA ASN A 9 -12.18 -24.38 -46.19
C ASN A 9 -11.89 -25.06 -47.53
N VAL A 10 -11.45 -26.32 -47.51
CA VAL A 10 -11.25 -27.12 -48.73
C VAL A 10 -12.57 -27.31 -49.47
N GLY A 11 -13.65 -27.68 -48.76
CA GLY A 11 -14.99 -27.78 -49.36
C GLY A 11 -15.43 -26.47 -50.02
N ARG A 12 -15.30 -25.34 -49.32
CA ARG A 12 -15.63 -24.02 -49.90
C ARG A 12 -14.80 -23.66 -51.13
N ALA A 13 -13.50 -23.98 -51.14
CA ALA A 13 -12.64 -23.75 -52.31
C ALA A 13 -13.09 -24.59 -53.52
N PHE A 14 -13.51 -25.83 -53.30
CA PHE A 14 -14.03 -26.70 -54.36
C PHE A 14 -15.38 -26.22 -54.89
N ASP A 15 -16.28 -25.80 -54.00
CA ASP A 15 -17.58 -25.25 -54.41
C ASP A 15 -17.43 -23.93 -55.18
N THR A 16 -16.48 -23.08 -54.74
CA THR A 16 -16.12 -21.85 -55.47
C THR A 16 -15.54 -22.19 -56.84
N SER A 17 -14.65 -23.18 -56.94
CA SER A 17 -14.09 -23.63 -58.20
C SER A 17 -15.16 -24.15 -59.15
N ALA A 18 -16.10 -24.97 -58.66
CA ALA A 18 -17.23 -25.45 -59.44
C ALA A 18 -18.10 -24.29 -59.96
N GLY A 19 -18.40 -23.29 -59.11
CA GLY A 19 -19.15 -22.11 -59.51
C GLY A 19 -18.45 -21.31 -60.62
N VAL A 20 -17.15 -21.03 -60.45
CA VAL A 20 -16.36 -20.30 -61.46
C VAL A 20 -16.27 -21.08 -62.78
N GLN A 21 -16.14 -22.41 -62.72
CA GLN A 21 -16.14 -23.26 -63.91
C GLN A 21 -17.45 -23.16 -64.68
N VAL A 22 -18.59 -23.24 -64.01
CA VAL A 22 -19.92 -23.11 -64.63
C VAL A 22 -20.06 -21.73 -65.27
N GLU A 23 -19.85 -20.66 -64.52
CA GLU A 23 -20.00 -19.28 -65.02
C GLU A 23 -19.06 -18.99 -66.21
N THR A 24 -17.79 -19.42 -66.12
CA THR A 24 -16.81 -19.22 -67.21
C THR A 24 -17.19 -20.04 -68.44
N THR A 25 -17.77 -21.22 -68.25
CA THR A 25 -18.21 -22.11 -69.34
C THR A 25 -19.44 -21.54 -70.04
N GLU A 26 -20.48 -21.17 -69.29
CA GLU A 26 -21.68 -20.54 -69.82
C GLU A 26 -21.34 -19.28 -70.62
N ALA A 27 -20.53 -18.37 -70.06
CA ALA A 27 -20.11 -17.15 -70.74
C ALA A 27 -19.34 -17.43 -72.04
N ARG A 28 -18.50 -18.48 -72.08
CA ARG A 28 -17.74 -18.84 -73.29
C ARG A 28 -18.61 -19.49 -74.35
N LEU A 29 -19.59 -20.32 -73.95
CA LEU A 29 -20.55 -20.94 -74.86
C LEU A 29 -21.53 -19.91 -75.44
N GLU A 30 -22.05 -18.98 -74.62
CA GLU A 30 -22.91 -17.89 -75.07
C GLU A 30 -22.19 -16.99 -76.08
N LEU A 31 -20.92 -16.66 -75.82
CA LEU A 31 -20.10 -15.90 -76.76
C LEU A 31 -19.89 -16.65 -78.09
N LEU A 32 -19.65 -17.97 -78.04
CA LEU A 32 -19.52 -18.79 -79.24
C LEU A 32 -20.82 -18.85 -80.04
N GLN A 33 -21.95 -19.04 -79.38
CA GLN A 33 -23.28 -19.01 -80.02
C GLN A 33 -23.57 -17.65 -80.65
N THR A 34 -23.26 -16.55 -79.96
CA THR A 34 -23.44 -15.19 -80.50
C THR A 34 -22.55 -14.97 -81.72
N THR A 35 -21.30 -15.43 -81.66
CA THR A 35 -20.35 -15.35 -82.77
C THR A 35 -20.84 -16.16 -83.97
N LEU A 36 -21.35 -17.37 -83.75
CA LEU A 36 -21.98 -18.20 -84.78
C LEU A 36 -23.13 -17.47 -85.45
N GLN A 37 -24.05 -16.89 -84.68
CA GLN A 37 -25.17 -16.13 -85.23
C GLN A 37 -24.70 -14.98 -86.11
N ILE A 38 -23.66 -14.25 -85.69
CA ILE A 38 -23.08 -13.17 -86.49
C ILE A 38 -22.50 -13.70 -87.81
N ILE A 39 -21.70 -14.77 -87.76
CA ILE A 39 -21.03 -15.34 -88.95
C ILE A 39 -22.05 -15.97 -89.91
N VAL A 40 -23.05 -16.70 -89.41
CA VAL A 40 -24.12 -17.29 -90.24
C VAL A 40 -24.97 -16.21 -90.92
N GLN A 41 -25.13 -15.04 -90.29
CA GLN A 41 -25.87 -13.93 -90.88
C GLN A 41 -25.06 -13.08 -91.87
N ASP A 42 -23.74 -13.28 -91.95
CA ASP A 42 -22.84 -12.51 -92.82
C ASP A 42 -23.17 -12.73 -94.31
N ALA A 43 -23.21 -11.63 -95.06
CA ALA A 43 -23.57 -11.64 -96.48
C ALA A 43 -22.58 -12.45 -97.33
N ALA A 44 -21.29 -12.49 -96.97
CA ALA A 44 -20.28 -13.27 -97.69
C ALA A 44 -20.48 -14.77 -97.51
N VAL A 45 -20.82 -15.20 -96.28
CA VAL A 45 -21.11 -16.61 -95.96
C VAL A 45 -22.40 -17.05 -96.65
N LYS A 46 -23.47 -16.25 -96.54
CA LYS A 46 -24.74 -16.54 -97.22
C LYS A 46 -24.58 -16.64 -98.73
N SER A 47 -23.89 -15.69 -99.34
CA SER A 47 -23.69 -15.66 -100.79
C SER A 47 -22.92 -16.90 -101.29
N TYR A 48 -21.98 -17.44 -100.52
CA TYR A 48 -21.27 -18.70 -100.86
C TYR A 48 -22.22 -19.90 -100.95
N PHE A 49 -23.05 -20.07 -99.92
CA PHE A 49 -24.05 -21.14 -99.93
C PHE A 49 -25.16 -20.88 -100.96
N GLU A 50 -25.39 -19.63 -101.38
CA GLU A 50 -26.32 -19.30 -102.47
C GLU A 50 -25.77 -19.66 -103.86
N SER A 51 -24.48 -19.43 -104.14
CA SER A 51 -23.88 -19.74 -105.45
C SER A 51 -23.68 -21.25 -105.67
N SER A 52 -23.27 -21.97 -104.63
CA SER A 52 -23.02 -23.42 -104.70
C SER A 52 -24.30 -24.25 -104.93
N VAL A 53 -25.46 -23.80 -104.43
CA VAL A 53 -26.77 -24.41 -104.73
C VAL A 53 -27.18 -24.19 -106.20
N VAL A 54 -26.82 -23.04 -106.78
CA VAL A 54 -27.09 -22.73 -108.20
C VAL A 54 -26.21 -23.60 -109.11
N ASP A 55 -24.95 -23.81 -108.76
CA ASP A 55 -24.04 -24.67 -109.53
C ASP A 55 -24.43 -26.16 -109.45
N GLN A 56 -24.87 -26.64 -108.28
CA GLN A 56 -25.44 -27.99 -108.13
C GLN A 56 -26.73 -28.19 -108.93
N ALA A 57 -27.61 -27.18 -109.00
CA ALA A 57 -28.85 -27.25 -109.78
C ALA A 57 -28.62 -27.24 -111.31
N LEU A 58 -27.47 -26.73 -111.77
CA LEU A 58 -27.09 -26.63 -113.18
C LEU A 58 -26.10 -27.71 -113.65
N GLY A 59 -25.63 -28.57 -112.74
CA GLY A 59 -24.70 -29.67 -113.07
C GLY A 59 -23.31 -29.18 -113.50
N LEU A 60 -22.88 -28.01 -113.02
CA LEU A 60 -21.56 -27.45 -113.27
C LEU A 60 -20.61 -27.87 -112.13
N ASP A 61 -19.36 -28.24 -112.47
CA ASP A 61 -18.34 -28.60 -111.48
C ASP A 61 -18.16 -27.46 -110.46
N ALA A 62 -18.16 -27.82 -109.18
CA ALA A 62 -18.17 -26.91 -108.02
C ALA A 62 -16.86 -26.11 -107.79
N ASP A 63 -16.00 -26.01 -108.82
CA ASP A 63 -14.79 -25.18 -108.86
C ASP A 63 -15.06 -23.79 -109.48
N ALA A 64 -16.33 -23.36 -109.55
CA ALA A 64 -16.69 -22.03 -109.99
C ALA A 64 -16.34 -21.01 -108.88
N ALA A 65 -15.17 -20.39 -109.05
CA ALA A 65 -14.67 -19.30 -108.24
C ALA A 65 -15.75 -18.25 -107.97
N PHE A 66 -16.00 -18.03 -106.69
CA PHE A 66 -16.86 -16.99 -106.15
C PHE A 66 -16.53 -15.62 -106.77
N ALA A 67 -17.53 -14.80 -107.05
CA ALA A 67 -17.35 -13.41 -107.51
C ALA A 67 -16.72 -12.56 -106.38
N GLY A 68 -15.40 -12.73 -106.18
CA GLY A 68 -14.64 -12.22 -105.03
C GLY A 68 -13.37 -13.02 -104.70
N GLY A 69 -13.20 -14.24 -105.23
CA GLY A 69 -11.94 -14.99 -105.19
C GLY A 69 -11.50 -15.63 -103.86
N ALA A 70 -12.27 -15.50 -102.77
CA ALA A 70 -11.96 -16.13 -101.48
C ALA A 70 -12.68 -17.49 -101.32
N SER A 71 -11.97 -18.53 -100.88
CA SER A 71 -12.55 -19.84 -100.57
C SER A 71 -13.30 -19.83 -99.22
N LEU A 72 -14.16 -20.83 -98.95
CA LEU A 72 -14.77 -21.00 -97.62
C LEU A 72 -13.73 -21.10 -96.51
N HIS A 73 -12.59 -21.73 -96.79
CA HIS A 73 -11.47 -21.83 -95.87
C HIS A 73 -10.88 -20.45 -95.56
N ASP A 74 -10.65 -19.61 -96.58
CA ASP A 74 -10.15 -18.25 -96.41
C ASP A 74 -11.11 -17.37 -95.60
N LEU A 75 -12.43 -17.47 -95.88
CA LEU A 75 -13.45 -16.78 -95.12
C LEU A 75 -13.44 -17.21 -93.65
N LEU A 76 -13.33 -18.52 -93.40
CA LEU A 76 -13.32 -19.05 -92.04
C LEU A 76 -12.06 -18.65 -91.27
N LEU A 77 -10.89 -18.61 -91.92
CA LEU A 77 -9.64 -18.07 -91.36
C LEU A 77 -9.73 -16.57 -91.06
N GLU A 78 -10.36 -15.78 -91.94
CA GLU A 78 -10.58 -14.36 -91.70
C GLU A 78 -11.45 -14.15 -90.44
N ARG A 79 -12.52 -14.92 -90.30
CA ARG A 79 -13.40 -14.86 -89.11
C ARG A 79 -12.72 -15.41 -87.86
N GLN A 80 -11.82 -16.38 -88.00
CA GLN A 80 -11.00 -16.87 -86.91
C GLN A 80 -10.15 -15.73 -86.31
N GLY A 81 -9.51 -14.93 -87.17
CA GLY A 81 -8.76 -13.75 -86.75
C GLY A 81 -9.63 -12.66 -86.11
N GLN A 82 -10.84 -12.43 -86.62
CA GLN A 82 -11.75 -11.40 -86.10
C GLN A 82 -12.38 -11.76 -84.75
N TYR A 83 -12.79 -13.02 -84.56
CA TYR A 83 -13.58 -13.45 -83.39
C TYR A 83 -12.83 -14.38 -82.44
N SER A 84 -11.56 -14.70 -82.72
CA SER A 84 -10.64 -15.41 -81.81
C SER A 84 -11.16 -16.78 -81.32
N PHE A 85 -11.66 -17.59 -82.26
CA PHE A 85 -11.94 -19.01 -82.02
C PHE A 85 -10.74 -19.89 -82.42
N ASP A 86 -10.63 -21.10 -81.87
CA ASP A 86 -9.45 -21.96 -82.08
C ASP A 86 -9.64 -22.94 -83.23
N LEU A 87 -10.90 -23.33 -83.51
CA LEU A 87 -11.27 -24.20 -84.62
C LEU A 87 -12.64 -23.78 -85.18
N GLY A 88 -12.73 -23.62 -86.50
CA GLY A 88 -14.00 -23.48 -87.22
C GLY A 88 -14.19 -24.61 -88.22
N LEU A 89 -15.43 -25.06 -88.40
CA LEU A 89 -15.83 -26.07 -89.37
C LEU A 89 -17.11 -25.64 -90.11
N PHE A 90 -17.07 -25.66 -91.43
CA PHE A 90 -18.30 -25.71 -92.25
C PHE A 90 -18.58 -27.16 -92.61
N LEU A 91 -19.80 -27.61 -92.34
CA LEU A 91 -20.31 -28.92 -92.69
C LEU A 91 -21.44 -28.77 -93.72
N ASP A 92 -21.56 -29.70 -94.66
CA ASP A 92 -22.76 -29.82 -95.50
C ASP A 92 -23.96 -30.39 -94.71
N ALA A 93 -25.11 -30.51 -95.36
CA ALA A 93 -26.33 -31.01 -94.72
C ALA A 93 -26.23 -32.47 -94.25
N ASP A 94 -25.32 -33.27 -94.83
CA ASP A 94 -25.08 -34.67 -94.50
C ASP A 94 -23.95 -34.85 -93.47
N GLY A 95 -23.36 -33.75 -92.99
CA GLY A 95 -22.29 -33.75 -91.99
C GLY A 95 -20.88 -33.99 -92.54
N ASN A 96 -20.65 -33.86 -93.85
CA ASN A 96 -19.30 -33.88 -94.42
C ASN A 96 -18.62 -32.52 -94.23
N VAL A 97 -17.32 -32.54 -93.92
CA VAL A 97 -16.52 -31.31 -93.75
C VAL A 97 -16.29 -30.64 -95.11
N ALA A 98 -16.86 -29.45 -95.29
CA ALA A 98 -16.67 -28.60 -96.47
C ALA A 98 -15.44 -27.69 -96.34
N ALA A 99 -15.20 -27.16 -95.13
CA ALA A 99 -14.00 -26.38 -94.83
C ALA A 99 -13.66 -26.45 -93.33
N ARG A 100 -12.38 -26.36 -93.00
CA ARG A 100 -11.88 -26.35 -91.62
C ARG A 100 -10.68 -25.43 -91.47
N THR A 101 -10.48 -24.80 -90.31
CA THR A 101 -9.39 -23.82 -90.12
C THR A 101 -8.02 -24.43 -89.84
N ASP A 102 -7.97 -25.68 -89.40
CA ASP A 102 -6.75 -26.36 -88.95
C ASP A 102 -6.04 -27.18 -90.05
N GLU A 103 -6.70 -27.44 -91.17
CA GLU A 103 -6.16 -28.18 -92.32
C GLU A 103 -6.52 -27.46 -93.63
N VAL A 104 -5.59 -27.40 -94.58
CA VAL A 104 -5.75 -26.66 -95.85
C VAL A 104 -6.51 -27.47 -96.90
N GLU A 105 -6.33 -28.79 -96.92
CA GLU A 105 -7.11 -29.70 -97.76
C GLU A 105 -8.14 -30.41 -96.87
N ALA A 106 -9.42 -30.09 -97.04
CA ALA A 106 -10.49 -30.82 -96.36
C ALA A 106 -10.54 -32.24 -96.92
N VAL A 107 -9.96 -33.21 -96.20
CA VAL A 107 -10.31 -34.61 -96.40
C VAL A 107 -11.82 -34.69 -96.20
N GLN A 108 -12.56 -35.29 -97.15
CA GLN A 108 -14.00 -35.53 -97.00
C GLN A 108 -14.27 -36.51 -95.86
N GLN A 109 -14.11 -36.03 -94.64
CA GLN A 109 -14.39 -36.73 -93.41
C GLN A 109 -15.86 -36.46 -93.09
N ASN A 110 -16.65 -37.53 -93.00
CA ASN A 110 -18.00 -37.44 -92.51
C ASN A 110 -17.99 -37.44 -90.97
N LEU A 111 -18.57 -36.41 -90.36
CA LEU A 111 -18.65 -36.23 -88.91
C LEU A 111 -20.07 -36.46 -88.37
N SER A 112 -21.01 -36.95 -89.17
CA SER A 112 -22.40 -37.19 -88.75
C SER A 112 -22.55 -38.25 -87.65
N GLY A 113 -21.54 -39.10 -87.47
CA GLY A 113 -21.47 -40.11 -86.40
C GLY A 113 -20.88 -39.61 -85.08
N ASP A 114 -20.36 -38.38 -85.02
CA ASP A 114 -19.90 -37.77 -83.77
C ASP A 114 -21.12 -37.37 -82.92
N LEU A 115 -21.16 -37.75 -81.64
CA LEU A 115 -22.33 -37.54 -80.77
C LEU A 115 -22.75 -36.06 -80.65
N PHE A 116 -21.80 -35.13 -80.62
CA PHE A 116 -22.08 -33.70 -80.49
C PHE A 116 -22.65 -33.12 -81.78
N ILE A 117 -22.10 -33.52 -82.92
CA ILE A 117 -22.53 -33.06 -84.25
C ILE A 117 -23.84 -33.73 -84.65
N HIS A 118 -23.99 -35.03 -84.37
CA HIS A 118 -25.20 -35.80 -84.63
C HIS A 118 -26.44 -35.16 -84.00
N ALA A 119 -26.33 -34.72 -82.74
CA ALA A 119 -27.41 -34.05 -82.03
C ALA A 119 -27.90 -32.77 -82.74
N ALA A 120 -26.99 -32.02 -83.38
CA ALA A 120 -27.34 -30.82 -84.13
C ALA A 120 -27.97 -31.14 -85.49
N ILE A 121 -27.49 -32.20 -86.16
CA ILE A 121 -28.04 -32.68 -87.43
C ILE A 121 -29.45 -33.23 -87.24
N GLU A 122 -29.63 -34.17 -86.30
CA GLU A 122 -30.90 -34.86 -86.05
C GLU A 122 -32.02 -33.87 -85.68
N ASN A 123 -31.71 -32.90 -84.80
CA ASN A 123 -32.70 -31.93 -84.33
C ASN A 123 -32.79 -30.67 -85.21
N THR A 124 -31.88 -30.51 -86.17
CA THR A 124 -31.71 -29.27 -86.97
C THR A 124 -31.77 -28.02 -86.07
N ALA A 125 -31.06 -28.06 -84.94
CA ALA A 125 -31.11 -27.05 -83.90
C ALA A 125 -29.71 -26.69 -83.43
N PRO A 126 -29.48 -25.46 -82.93
CA PRO A 126 -28.20 -25.09 -82.34
C PRO A 126 -27.89 -25.96 -81.12
N VAL A 127 -26.66 -26.48 -81.06
CA VAL A 127 -26.14 -27.24 -79.92
C VAL A 127 -24.86 -26.59 -79.45
N SER A 128 -24.64 -26.50 -78.13
CA SER A 128 -23.40 -25.99 -77.55
C SER A 128 -23.04 -26.75 -76.29
N GLY A 129 -21.75 -27.00 -76.08
CA GLY A 129 -21.27 -27.75 -74.94
C GLY A 129 -19.81 -28.13 -75.09
N TYR A 130 -19.39 -29.15 -74.35
CA TYR A 130 -18.08 -29.76 -74.54
C TYR A 130 -18.10 -30.69 -75.76
N TRP A 131 -17.05 -30.60 -76.56
CA TRP A 131 -16.84 -31.46 -77.70
C TRP A 131 -15.39 -31.96 -77.68
N ARG A 132 -15.21 -33.27 -77.83
CA ARG A 132 -13.89 -33.91 -77.80
C ARG A 132 -13.57 -34.43 -79.20
N GLN A 133 -12.40 -34.04 -79.71
CA GLN A 133 -11.87 -34.54 -80.98
C GLN A 133 -10.48 -35.13 -80.73
N GLY A 134 -10.40 -36.47 -80.70
CA GLY A 134 -9.17 -37.19 -80.34
C GLY A 134 -8.66 -36.84 -78.93
N ASP A 135 -7.42 -36.36 -78.85
CA ASP A 135 -6.75 -35.97 -77.61
C ASP A 135 -6.94 -34.48 -77.26
N ARG A 136 -7.88 -33.79 -77.93
CA ARG A 136 -8.21 -32.40 -77.66
C ARG A 136 -9.65 -32.26 -77.18
N LEU A 137 -9.82 -31.39 -76.19
CA LEU A 137 -11.12 -30.99 -75.67
C LEU A 137 -11.41 -29.55 -76.06
N TYR A 138 -12.61 -29.32 -76.56
CA TYR A 138 -13.11 -28.02 -76.97
C TYR A 138 -14.40 -27.68 -76.23
N GLN A 139 -14.65 -26.39 -76.05
CA GLN A 139 -15.99 -25.85 -75.88
C GLN A 139 -16.45 -25.41 -77.25
N ALA A 140 -17.51 -26.02 -77.75
CA ALA A 140 -17.98 -25.85 -79.11
C ALA A 140 -19.45 -25.44 -79.14
N ALA A 141 -19.82 -24.78 -80.21
CA ALA A 141 -21.20 -24.55 -80.59
C ALA A 141 -21.34 -24.85 -82.09
N ILE A 142 -22.47 -25.39 -82.48
CA ILE A 142 -22.82 -25.73 -83.86
C ILE A 142 -24.21 -25.19 -84.15
N MET A 143 -24.39 -24.58 -85.33
CA MET A 143 -25.65 -23.96 -85.75
C MET A 143 -26.00 -24.34 -87.19
N PRO A 144 -27.25 -24.74 -87.48
CA PRO A 144 -27.69 -24.96 -88.85
C PRO A 144 -27.68 -23.67 -89.65
N ILE A 145 -27.23 -23.77 -90.89
CA ILE A 145 -27.33 -22.74 -91.92
C ILE A 145 -28.50 -23.15 -92.81
N ALA A 146 -29.59 -22.40 -92.76
CA ALA A 146 -30.79 -22.69 -93.53
C ALA A 146 -31.28 -21.46 -94.29
N ARG A 147 -31.95 -21.68 -95.42
CA ARG A 147 -32.65 -20.68 -96.19
C ARG A 147 -34.12 -21.07 -96.28
N GLU A 148 -35.00 -20.20 -95.77
CA GLU A 148 -36.44 -20.48 -95.67
C GLU A 148 -36.71 -21.81 -94.95
N GLN A 149 -36.93 -22.91 -95.69
CA GLN A 149 -37.15 -24.27 -95.17
C GLN A 149 -36.06 -25.27 -95.59
N ASN A 150 -35.06 -24.86 -96.37
CA ASN A 150 -34.01 -25.74 -96.87
C ASN A 150 -32.74 -25.61 -96.01
N LEU A 151 -32.31 -26.71 -95.41
CA LEU A 151 -31.03 -26.83 -94.71
C LEU A 151 -29.89 -26.87 -95.73
N LEU A 152 -28.92 -25.96 -95.60
CA LEU A 152 -27.77 -25.85 -96.49
C LEU A 152 -26.52 -26.51 -95.89
N GLY A 153 -26.42 -26.53 -94.56
CA GLY A 153 -25.29 -27.12 -93.83
C GLY A 153 -25.23 -26.65 -92.39
N PHE A 154 -24.07 -26.77 -91.76
CA PHE A 154 -23.83 -26.34 -90.38
C PHE A 154 -22.52 -25.57 -90.26
N LEU A 155 -22.48 -24.58 -89.37
CA LEU A 155 -21.24 -23.95 -88.92
C LEU A 155 -20.99 -24.35 -87.48
N LEU A 156 -19.80 -24.90 -87.21
CA LEU A 156 -19.30 -25.19 -85.88
C LEU A 156 -18.11 -24.29 -85.56
N LEU A 157 -18.16 -23.65 -84.39
CA LEU A 157 -17.03 -22.92 -83.82
C LEU A 157 -16.65 -23.56 -82.49
N ALA A 158 -15.36 -23.71 -82.27
CA ALA A 158 -14.80 -24.37 -81.11
C ALA A 158 -13.63 -23.57 -80.54
N ARG A 159 -13.51 -23.60 -79.22
CA ARG A 159 -12.36 -23.06 -78.50
C ARG A 159 -11.76 -24.10 -77.58
N ALA A 160 -10.44 -24.21 -77.58
CA ALA A 160 -9.71 -25.24 -76.87
C ALA A 160 -9.84 -25.07 -75.34
N VAL A 161 -9.96 -26.19 -74.64
CA VAL A 161 -9.77 -26.26 -73.19
C VAL A 161 -8.30 -26.55 -72.97
N ASP A 162 -7.52 -25.51 -72.69
CA ASP A 162 -6.06 -25.58 -72.57
C ASP A 162 -5.55 -25.17 -71.17
N ASN A 163 -4.23 -25.24 -70.96
CA ASN A 163 -3.62 -24.87 -69.68
C ASN A 163 -3.88 -23.41 -69.28
N ALA A 164 -4.03 -22.50 -70.26
CA ALA A 164 -4.34 -21.10 -70.00
C ALA A 164 -5.76 -20.94 -69.43
N PHE A 165 -6.72 -21.67 -69.99
CA PHE A 165 -8.09 -21.74 -69.49
C PHE A 165 -8.14 -22.33 -68.08
N ALA A 166 -7.52 -23.49 -67.85
CA ALA A 166 -7.45 -24.11 -66.52
C ALA A 166 -6.79 -23.18 -65.50
N SER A 167 -5.70 -22.50 -65.87
CA SER A 167 -5.01 -21.52 -65.03
C SER A 167 -5.87 -20.30 -64.70
N LYS A 168 -6.70 -19.83 -65.64
CA LYS A 168 -7.60 -18.69 -65.41
C LYS A 168 -8.62 -19.03 -64.31
N ILE A 169 -9.20 -20.23 -64.37
CA ILE A 169 -10.17 -20.69 -63.38
C ILE A 169 -9.49 -20.95 -62.03
N ALA A 170 -8.30 -21.55 -62.03
CA ALA A 170 -7.54 -21.81 -60.81
C ALA A 170 -7.14 -20.51 -60.09
N LYS A 171 -6.75 -19.46 -60.83
CA LYS A 171 -6.41 -18.14 -60.26
C LYS A 171 -7.60 -17.49 -59.54
N VAL A 172 -8.82 -17.68 -60.04
CA VAL A 172 -10.03 -17.10 -59.45
C VAL A 172 -10.51 -17.95 -58.27
N SER A 173 -10.51 -19.27 -58.42
CA SER A 173 -11.05 -20.19 -57.42
C SER A 173 -10.08 -20.55 -56.28
N GLY A 174 -8.78 -20.35 -56.47
CA GLY A 174 -7.74 -20.72 -55.50
C GLY A 174 -7.47 -22.23 -55.39
N ALA A 175 -8.12 -23.04 -56.22
CA ALA A 175 -7.92 -24.48 -56.33
C ALA A 175 -7.34 -24.84 -57.70
N ASP A 176 -6.48 -25.85 -57.74
CA ASP A 176 -5.88 -26.34 -58.97
C ASP A 176 -6.86 -27.25 -59.72
N ILE A 177 -6.85 -27.19 -61.05
CA ILE A 177 -7.84 -27.86 -61.91
C ILE A 177 -7.13 -28.65 -63.01
N LEU A 178 -7.64 -29.85 -63.27
CA LEU A 178 -7.15 -30.76 -64.30
C LEU A 178 -8.34 -31.29 -65.12
N TYR A 179 -8.30 -31.13 -66.44
CA TYR A 179 -9.27 -31.71 -67.38
C TYR A 179 -8.65 -32.95 -68.00
N LEU A 180 -9.36 -34.08 -67.92
CA LEU A 180 -8.82 -35.36 -68.39
C LEU A 180 -9.92 -36.33 -68.81
N ALA A 181 -9.59 -37.30 -69.65
CA ALA A 181 -10.48 -38.41 -70.02
C ALA A 181 -9.78 -39.77 -69.89
N ALA A 182 -10.57 -40.83 -69.89
CA ALA A 182 -10.05 -42.17 -70.06
C ALA A 182 -9.50 -42.33 -71.50
N GLY A 183 -8.31 -42.92 -71.62
CA GLY A 183 -7.67 -43.30 -72.88
C GLY A 183 -7.22 -44.77 -72.85
N GLU A 184 -6.87 -45.32 -74.01
CA GLU A 184 -6.53 -46.75 -74.17
C GLU A 184 -5.29 -47.18 -73.35
N ASN A 185 -4.34 -46.25 -73.13
CA ASN A 185 -3.09 -46.49 -72.39
C ASN A 185 -2.97 -45.67 -71.08
N GLY A 186 -4.10 -45.20 -70.52
CA GLY A 186 -4.14 -44.39 -69.30
C GLY A 186 -4.94 -43.10 -69.47
N ALA A 187 -4.94 -42.25 -68.43
CA ALA A 187 -5.65 -40.98 -68.48
C ALA A 187 -4.98 -39.99 -69.44
N ILE A 188 -5.77 -39.36 -70.31
CA ILE A 188 -5.33 -38.29 -71.22
C ILE A 188 -5.65 -36.96 -70.55
N VAL A 189 -4.65 -36.10 -70.36
CA VAL A 189 -4.84 -34.75 -69.80
C VAL A 189 -4.99 -33.75 -70.94
N PHE A 190 -6.13 -33.07 -70.97
CA PHE A 190 -6.41 -32.00 -71.93
C PHE A 190 -5.85 -30.66 -71.46
N ALA A 191 -6.02 -30.34 -70.19
CA ALA A 191 -5.58 -29.08 -69.61
C ALA A 191 -5.28 -29.21 -68.11
N SER A 192 -4.28 -28.47 -67.64
CA SER A 192 -3.84 -28.46 -66.25
C SER A 192 -3.50 -27.04 -65.81
N SER A 193 -3.95 -26.64 -64.61
CA SER A 193 -3.43 -25.45 -63.93
C SER A 193 -2.13 -25.73 -63.17
N LEU A 194 -1.81 -27.01 -62.91
CA LEU A 194 -0.55 -27.42 -62.29
C LEU A 194 0.61 -27.21 -63.27
N ALA A 195 1.78 -26.85 -62.73
CA ALA A 195 3.02 -26.77 -63.51
C ALA A 195 3.34 -28.11 -64.18
N ALA A 196 3.98 -28.07 -65.35
CA ALA A 196 4.28 -29.26 -66.15
C ALA A 196 5.02 -30.36 -65.34
N GLU A 197 5.98 -29.96 -64.50
CA GLU A 197 6.73 -30.86 -63.61
C GLU A 197 5.86 -31.60 -62.57
N SER A 198 4.71 -31.02 -62.21
CA SER A 198 3.75 -31.59 -61.25
C SER A 198 2.61 -32.35 -61.93
N SER A 199 2.41 -32.20 -63.23
CA SER A 199 1.34 -32.89 -63.99
C SER A 199 1.67 -34.37 -64.29
N THR A 200 2.93 -34.68 -64.61
CA THR A 200 3.39 -36.05 -64.91
C THR A 200 3.27 -37.00 -63.70
N PRO A 201 3.63 -36.60 -62.47
CA PRO A 201 3.41 -37.40 -61.27
C PRO A 201 1.94 -37.60 -60.91
N VAL A 202 1.05 -36.67 -61.30
CA VAL A 202 -0.39 -36.83 -61.11
C VAL A 202 -0.90 -37.94 -62.00
N LEU A 203 -0.51 -37.96 -63.28
CA LEU A 203 -0.87 -39.02 -64.23
C LEU A 203 -0.39 -40.41 -63.77
N SER A 204 0.83 -40.51 -63.24
CA SER A 204 1.34 -41.80 -62.74
C SER A 204 0.63 -42.29 -61.48
N ASN A 205 0.29 -41.39 -60.54
CA ASN A 205 -0.52 -41.75 -59.38
C ASN A 205 -1.99 -42.01 -59.73
N PHE A 206 -2.53 -41.32 -60.74
CA PHE A 206 -3.86 -41.63 -61.28
C PHE A 206 -3.88 -43.05 -61.87
N GLY A 207 -2.77 -43.45 -62.49
CA GLY A 207 -2.48 -44.81 -62.97
C GLY A 207 -2.49 -45.91 -61.89
N THR A 208 -2.33 -45.56 -60.61
CA THR A 208 -2.25 -46.54 -59.51
C THR A 208 -3.49 -46.55 -58.60
N HIS A 209 -4.35 -45.53 -58.66
CA HIS A 209 -5.58 -45.45 -57.87
C HIS A 209 -6.78 -46.04 -58.62
N HIS A 210 -7.11 -47.31 -58.32
CA HIS A 210 -8.19 -48.06 -58.97
C HIS A 210 -9.57 -47.37 -58.88
N ASP A 211 -9.91 -46.78 -57.72
CA ASP A 211 -11.19 -46.10 -57.53
C ASP A 211 -11.34 -44.85 -58.42
N LEU A 212 -10.25 -44.11 -58.64
CA LEU A 212 -10.25 -42.92 -59.50
C LEU A 212 -10.35 -43.29 -60.98
N GLN A 213 -9.68 -44.36 -61.39
CA GLN A 213 -9.81 -44.88 -62.75
C GLN A 213 -11.21 -45.39 -63.04
N THR A 214 -11.79 -46.12 -62.08
CA THR A 214 -13.14 -46.64 -62.19
C THR A 214 -14.14 -45.48 -62.27
N ALA A 215 -14.02 -44.48 -61.40
CA ALA A 215 -14.85 -43.29 -61.44
C ALA A 215 -14.74 -42.53 -62.77
N LEU A 216 -13.54 -42.38 -63.32
CA LEU A 216 -13.33 -41.73 -64.62
C LEU A 216 -13.91 -42.55 -65.79
N THR A 217 -13.71 -43.87 -65.78
CA THR A 217 -14.15 -44.77 -66.86
C THR A 217 -15.66 -44.96 -66.87
N GLU A 218 -16.28 -44.97 -65.68
CA GLU A 218 -17.73 -45.10 -65.51
C GLU A 218 -18.46 -43.74 -65.54
N GLY A 219 -17.72 -42.61 -65.57
CA GLY A 219 -18.32 -41.27 -65.54
C GLY A 219 -18.99 -40.93 -64.21
N LYS A 220 -18.51 -41.49 -63.09
CA LYS A 220 -19.09 -41.26 -61.76
C LYS A 220 -18.40 -40.09 -61.03
N PRO A 221 -19.15 -39.16 -60.42
CA PRO A 221 -18.56 -38.11 -59.61
C PRO A 221 -17.96 -38.67 -58.31
N MET A 222 -16.90 -38.03 -57.83
CA MET A 222 -16.26 -38.37 -56.57
C MET A 222 -16.05 -37.10 -55.73
N GLU A 223 -16.79 -37.01 -54.63
CA GLU A 223 -16.78 -35.82 -53.76
C GLU A 223 -15.43 -35.54 -53.11
N ARG A 224 -14.66 -36.60 -52.81
CA ARG A 224 -13.37 -36.46 -52.16
C ARG A 224 -12.46 -37.67 -52.38
N PHE A 225 -11.21 -37.39 -52.75
CA PHE A 225 -10.12 -38.36 -52.74
C PHE A 225 -8.81 -37.70 -52.29
N THR A 226 -7.80 -38.53 -52.01
CA THR A 226 -6.46 -38.06 -51.63
C THR A 226 -5.42 -38.65 -52.57
N LEU A 227 -4.50 -37.83 -53.06
CA LEU A 227 -3.33 -38.24 -53.81
C LEU A 227 -2.05 -37.81 -53.10
N VAL A 228 -0.95 -38.53 -53.31
CA VAL A 228 0.36 -38.13 -52.78
C VAL A 228 1.34 -38.02 -53.95
N PHE A 229 1.78 -36.80 -54.24
CA PHE A 229 2.77 -36.54 -55.27
C PHE A 229 3.55 -35.27 -54.96
N GLY A 230 4.79 -35.17 -55.49
CA GLY A 230 5.68 -34.03 -55.18
C GLY A 230 6.02 -33.89 -53.69
N GLY A 231 5.96 -34.98 -52.92
CA GLY A 231 6.17 -34.97 -51.46
C GLY A 231 5.02 -34.38 -50.65
N GLN A 232 3.89 -34.04 -51.27
CA GLN A 232 2.74 -33.43 -50.62
C GLN A 232 1.49 -34.31 -50.75
N SER A 233 0.58 -34.21 -49.77
CA SER A 233 -0.74 -34.82 -49.83
C SER A 233 -1.74 -33.83 -50.41
N TRP A 234 -2.43 -34.24 -51.47
CA TRP A 234 -3.42 -33.46 -52.20
C TRP A 234 -4.81 -34.01 -51.95
N ILE A 235 -5.77 -33.13 -51.74
CA ILE A 235 -7.18 -33.48 -51.62
C ILE A 235 -7.85 -33.02 -52.92
N GLY A 236 -8.68 -33.86 -53.52
CA GLY A 236 -9.36 -33.53 -54.77
C GLY A 236 -10.81 -34.01 -54.83
N ARG A 237 -11.54 -33.46 -55.80
CA ARG A 237 -12.92 -33.80 -56.18
C ARG A 237 -12.94 -34.02 -57.70
N LEU A 238 -13.59 -35.08 -58.16
CA LEU A 238 -13.75 -35.42 -59.57
C LEU A 238 -15.21 -35.20 -59.98
N LYS A 239 -15.43 -34.48 -61.08
CA LYS A 239 -16.76 -34.25 -61.66
C LYS A 239 -16.74 -34.50 -63.18
N PRO A 240 -17.65 -35.32 -63.74
CA PRO A 240 -17.83 -35.44 -65.18
C PRO A 240 -18.05 -34.06 -65.85
N LEU A 241 -17.57 -33.89 -67.08
CA LEU A 241 -17.75 -32.63 -67.82
C LEU A 241 -19.20 -32.42 -68.27
N ASP A 242 -19.90 -33.52 -68.52
CA ASP A 242 -21.32 -33.58 -68.83
C ASP A 242 -21.86 -34.86 -68.17
N GLU A 243 -22.95 -34.73 -67.42
CA GLU A 243 -23.57 -35.86 -66.71
C GLU A 243 -24.39 -36.75 -67.66
N ASP A 244 -24.85 -36.20 -68.78
CA ASP A 244 -25.75 -36.86 -69.74
C ASP A 244 -24.99 -37.46 -70.94
N ALA A 245 -23.83 -36.90 -71.31
CA ALA A 245 -23.03 -37.36 -72.45
C ALA A 245 -22.09 -38.54 -72.16
N GLY A 246 -22.06 -39.04 -70.92
CA GLY A 246 -21.28 -40.22 -70.51
C GLY A 246 -19.75 -40.00 -70.42
N PRO A 247 -18.97 -41.07 -70.14
CA PRO A 247 -17.54 -40.97 -69.82
C PRO A 247 -16.65 -40.56 -71.00
N ALA A 248 -17.18 -40.53 -72.23
CA ALA A 248 -16.41 -40.26 -73.44
C ALA A 248 -15.83 -38.84 -73.50
N LEU A 249 -16.54 -37.85 -72.95
CA LEU A 249 -16.09 -36.45 -72.90
C LEU A 249 -14.97 -36.22 -71.87
N GLY A 250 -14.97 -37.01 -70.78
CA GLY A 250 -14.01 -36.90 -69.69
C GLY A 250 -14.57 -36.20 -68.45
N ALA A 251 -13.67 -35.86 -67.53
CA ALA A 251 -13.95 -35.26 -66.24
C ALA A 251 -13.01 -34.08 -65.94
N SER A 252 -13.48 -33.19 -65.08
CA SER A 252 -12.66 -32.19 -64.40
C SER A 252 -12.32 -32.69 -63.00
N ILE A 253 -11.09 -32.41 -62.58
CA ILE A 253 -10.62 -32.65 -61.21
C ILE A 253 -10.22 -31.32 -60.62
N VAL A 254 -10.81 -30.99 -59.48
CA VAL A 254 -10.41 -29.85 -58.66
C VAL A 254 -9.62 -30.38 -57.47
N MET A 255 -8.45 -29.81 -57.18
CA MET A 255 -7.58 -30.25 -56.11
C MET A 255 -6.87 -29.11 -55.38
N THR A 256 -6.46 -29.36 -54.15
CA THR A 256 -5.66 -28.44 -53.35
C THR A 256 -4.68 -29.21 -52.48
N SER A 257 -3.49 -28.66 -52.24
CA SER A 257 -2.52 -29.31 -51.36
C SER A 257 -2.91 -29.14 -49.90
N SER A 258 -2.68 -30.18 -49.11
CA SER A 258 -2.92 -30.16 -47.66
C SER A 258 -2.17 -29.01 -46.99
N ASP A 259 -0.92 -28.78 -47.37
CA ASP A 259 -0.10 -27.67 -46.84
C ASP A 259 -0.74 -26.30 -47.10
N ARG A 260 -1.30 -26.09 -48.31
CA ARG A 260 -2.03 -24.85 -48.65
C ARG A 260 -3.30 -24.73 -47.81
N ALA A 261 -4.03 -25.84 -47.62
CA ALA A 261 -5.23 -25.89 -46.78
C ALA A 261 -4.95 -25.58 -45.29
N TYR A 262 -3.78 -25.97 -44.77
CA TYR A 262 -3.39 -25.72 -43.37
C TYR A 262 -2.55 -24.45 -43.16
N SER A 263 -2.09 -23.79 -44.23
CA SER A 263 -1.19 -22.63 -44.15
C SER A 263 -1.75 -21.46 -43.33
N GLY A 264 -3.05 -21.19 -43.43
CA GLY A 264 -3.72 -20.16 -42.63
C GLY A 264 -3.71 -20.48 -41.13
N PHE A 265 -3.89 -21.75 -40.78
CA PHE A 265 -3.82 -22.21 -39.39
C PHE A 265 -2.40 -22.12 -38.83
N GLN A 266 -1.39 -22.55 -39.58
CA GLN A 266 0.01 -22.44 -39.14
C GLN A 266 0.44 -20.98 -38.92
N LYS A 267 -0.01 -20.05 -39.76
CA LYS A 267 0.23 -18.60 -39.57
C LYS A 267 -0.36 -18.09 -38.25
N ILE A 268 -1.60 -18.47 -37.93
CA ILE A 268 -2.25 -18.09 -36.68
C ILE A 268 -1.51 -18.68 -35.48
N LEU A 269 -1.14 -19.97 -35.56
CA LEU A 269 -0.43 -20.64 -34.47
C LEU A 269 0.95 -20.01 -34.22
N ASN A 270 1.69 -19.70 -35.29
CA ASN A 270 2.98 -19.02 -35.19
C ASN A 270 2.85 -17.60 -34.63
N LEU A 271 1.82 -16.86 -35.02
CA LEU A 271 1.53 -15.54 -34.46
C LEU A 271 1.18 -15.63 -32.97
N LEU A 272 0.40 -16.63 -32.56
CA LEU A 272 0.06 -16.88 -31.16
C LEU A 272 1.33 -17.22 -30.33
N TRP A 273 2.22 -18.05 -30.87
CA TRP A 273 3.50 -18.35 -30.24
C TRP A 273 4.40 -17.12 -30.11
N LEU A 274 4.52 -16.32 -31.17
CA LEU A 274 5.33 -15.09 -31.17
C LEU A 274 4.78 -14.04 -30.20
N THR A 275 3.47 -13.83 -30.20
CA THR A 275 2.81 -12.88 -29.29
C THR A 275 2.88 -13.36 -27.84
N GLY A 276 2.65 -14.66 -27.59
CA GLY A 276 2.80 -15.26 -26.27
C GLY A 276 4.23 -15.12 -25.74
N ALA A 277 5.24 -15.55 -26.52
CA ALA A 277 6.65 -15.44 -26.13
C ALA A 277 7.09 -13.98 -25.95
N GLY A 278 6.68 -13.09 -26.86
CA GLY A 278 6.94 -11.65 -26.75
C GLY A 278 6.33 -11.03 -25.50
N SER A 279 5.07 -11.38 -25.17
CA SER A 279 4.42 -10.93 -23.94
C SER A 279 5.14 -11.41 -22.68
N LEU A 280 5.64 -12.65 -22.69
CA LEU A 280 6.39 -13.22 -21.56
C LEU A 280 7.75 -12.53 -21.37
N LEU A 281 8.46 -12.25 -22.48
CA LEU A 281 9.74 -11.55 -22.49
C LEU A 281 9.63 -10.10 -22.01
N VAL A 282 8.47 -9.47 -22.15
CA VAL A 282 8.20 -8.12 -21.61
C VAL A 282 7.69 -8.20 -20.17
N ALA A 283 6.79 -9.15 -19.87
CA ALA A 283 6.17 -9.29 -18.56
C ALA A 283 7.19 -9.65 -17.46
N LEU A 284 8.16 -10.53 -17.74
CA LEU A 284 9.16 -10.95 -16.77
C LEU A 284 10.06 -9.78 -16.29
N PRO A 285 10.69 -8.99 -17.17
CA PRO A 285 11.46 -7.80 -16.77
C PRO A 285 10.62 -6.73 -16.09
N VAL A 286 9.41 -6.46 -16.58
CA VAL A 286 8.51 -5.47 -15.98
C VAL A 286 8.09 -5.91 -14.58
N SER A 287 7.72 -7.18 -14.42
CA SER A 287 7.38 -7.77 -13.11
C SER A 287 8.58 -7.76 -12.17
N TRP A 288 9.79 -8.02 -12.66
CA TRP A 288 11.01 -7.95 -11.85
C TRP A 288 11.33 -6.51 -11.42
N LEU A 289 11.15 -5.53 -12.32
CA LEU A 289 11.36 -4.11 -12.01
C LEU A 289 10.34 -3.61 -10.98
N LEU A 290 9.05 -3.95 -11.13
CA LEU A 290 8.00 -3.60 -10.16
C LEU A 290 8.25 -4.27 -8.81
N ALA A 291 8.58 -5.57 -8.80
CA ALA A 291 8.94 -6.28 -7.58
C ALA A 291 10.16 -5.64 -6.89
N LYS A 292 11.19 -5.29 -7.65
CA LYS A 292 12.38 -4.62 -7.12
C LYS A 292 12.10 -3.20 -6.62
N GLY A 293 11.18 -2.49 -7.26
CA GLY A 293 10.70 -1.16 -6.83
C GLY A 293 9.98 -1.20 -5.49
N VAL A 294 9.23 -2.27 -5.20
CA VAL A 294 8.44 -2.41 -3.97
C VAL A 294 9.21 -3.12 -2.85
N LEU A 295 9.90 -4.23 -3.11
CA LEU A 295 10.54 -5.05 -2.07
C LEU A 295 11.73 -4.36 -1.42
N ARG A 296 12.50 -3.53 -2.16
CA ARG A 296 13.69 -2.87 -1.61
C ARG A 296 13.36 -1.84 -0.52
N PRO A 297 12.44 -0.88 -0.74
CA PRO A 297 12.03 0.05 0.31
C PRO A 297 11.46 -0.67 1.54
N VAL A 298 10.59 -1.67 1.33
CA VAL A 298 9.97 -2.42 2.43
C VAL A 298 11.02 -3.17 3.27
N ALA A 299 12.00 -3.82 2.63
CA ALA A 299 13.08 -4.50 3.33
C ALA A 299 13.97 -3.52 4.12
N ASN A 300 14.22 -2.32 3.57
CA ASN A 300 14.97 -1.28 4.28
C ASN A 300 14.21 -0.76 5.50
N MET A 301 12.89 -0.53 5.38
CA MET A 301 12.04 -0.11 6.50
C MET A 301 11.96 -1.19 7.58
N ALA A 302 11.82 -2.46 7.21
CA ALA A 302 11.82 -3.58 8.15
C ALA A 302 13.14 -3.65 8.94
N ARG A 303 14.28 -3.45 8.25
CA ARG A 303 15.60 -3.42 8.89
C ARG A 303 15.79 -2.21 9.80
N ALA A 304 15.28 -1.03 9.40
CA ALA A 304 15.30 0.17 10.24
C ALA A 304 14.44 0.00 11.50
N ALA A 305 13.27 -0.64 11.36
CA ALA A 305 12.40 -0.97 12.50
C ALA A 305 13.06 -1.93 13.48
N GLU A 306 13.77 -2.96 12.98
CA GLU A 306 14.51 -3.92 13.79
C GLU A 306 15.67 -3.25 14.55
N LEU A 307 16.40 -2.35 13.89
CA LEU A 307 17.47 -1.56 14.52
C LEU A 307 16.93 -0.58 15.57
N ALA A 308 15.79 0.06 15.30
CA ALA A 308 15.11 0.92 16.27
C ALA A 308 14.59 0.15 17.48
N ALA A 309 14.04 -1.05 17.29
CA ALA A 309 13.64 -1.94 18.38
C ALA A 309 14.83 -2.38 19.25
N ALA A 310 16.02 -2.47 18.66
CA ALA A 310 17.28 -2.71 19.37
C ALA A 310 17.89 -1.44 20.01
N GLY A 311 17.20 -0.29 19.95
CA GLY A 311 17.63 0.97 20.56
C GLY A 311 18.58 1.82 19.69
N ASN A 312 18.77 1.48 18.41
CA ASN A 312 19.61 2.24 17.49
C ASN A 312 18.77 3.05 16.50
N TYR A 313 18.56 4.34 16.82
CA TYR A 313 17.73 5.27 16.05
C TYR A 313 18.51 6.07 14.99
N GLN A 314 19.76 5.69 14.66
CA GLN A 314 20.60 6.47 13.72
C GLN A 314 20.36 6.14 12.23
N THR A 315 19.43 5.24 11.93
CA THR A 315 19.15 4.83 10.55
C THR A 315 18.32 5.88 9.84
N HIS A 316 18.76 6.28 8.64
CA HIS A 316 18.06 7.24 7.79
C HIS A 316 17.42 6.47 6.62
N LEU A 317 16.12 6.64 6.42
CA LEU A 317 15.45 6.10 5.23
C LEU A 317 15.53 7.13 4.10
N GLY A 318 16.17 6.75 2.99
CA GLY A 318 16.18 7.60 1.80
C GLY A 318 14.75 7.84 1.31
N THR A 319 14.29 9.09 1.32
CA THR A 319 12.98 9.49 0.80
C THR A 319 13.03 9.60 -0.72
N GLY A 320 12.90 8.46 -1.40
CA GLY A 320 12.77 8.38 -2.86
C GLY A 320 11.40 7.88 -3.26
N GLY A 321 10.48 8.79 -3.59
CA GLY A 321 9.15 8.46 -4.15
C GLY A 321 8.06 9.46 -3.72
N SER A 322 7.20 9.86 -4.65
CA SER A 322 5.99 10.66 -4.39
C SER A 322 4.73 9.80 -4.22
N ASP A 323 4.91 8.50 -4.07
CA ASP A 323 3.90 7.47 -3.96
C ASP A 323 3.61 7.12 -2.48
N GLU A 324 2.66 6.21 -2.25
CA GLU A 324 2.22 5.77 -0.92
C GLU A 324 3.39 5.21 -0.09
N LEU A 325 4.33 4.53 -0.73
CA LEU A 325 5.57 4.03 -0.12
C LEU A 325 6.51 5.17 0.28
N GLY A 326 6.64 6.22 -0.53
CA GLY A 326 7.36 7.44 -0.16
C GLY A 326 6.74 8.14 1.06
N SER A 327 5.41 8.22 1.12
CA SER A 327 4.67 8.81 2.24
C SER A 327 4.82 7.99 3.54
N LEU A 328 4.79 6.66 3.44
CA LEU A 328 5.03 5.77 4.57
C LEU A 328 6.48 5.87 5.05
N SER A 329 7.45 5.90 4.14
CA SER A 329 8.88 6.07 4.46
C SER A 329 9.12 7.39 5.19
N ALA A 330 8.55 8.50 4.71
CA ALA A 330 8.66 9.80 5.35
C ALA A 330 8.00 9.85 6.74
N SER A 331 6.86 9.17 6.92
CA SER A 331 6.18 9.07 8.22
C SER A 331 7.00 8.25 9.22
N PHE A 332 7.61 7.16 8.76
CA PHE A 332 8.48 6.32 9.58
C PHE A 332 9.78 7.04 9.97
N ASP A 333 10.39 7.79 9.06
CA ASP A 333 11.58 8.61 9.33
C ASP A 333 11.28 9.71 10.37
N ARG A 334 10.10 10.35 10.30
CA ARG A 334 9.65 11.29 11.35
C ARG A 334 9.54 10.62 12.71
N LEU A 335 8.94 9.43 12.78
CA LEU A 335 8.84 8.67 14.03
C LEU A 335 10.23 8.30 14.58
N LEU A 336 11.17 7.87 13.73
CA LEU A 336 12.54 7.59 14.15
C LEU A 336 13.26 8.85 14.66
N SER A 337 13.05 10.00 14.00
CA SER A 337 13.59 11.29 14.43
C SER A 337 13.04 11.70 15.81
N ASP A 338 11.74 11.59 16.02
CA ASP A 338 11.09 11.92 17.30
C ASP A 338 11.59 11.00 18.43
N LEU A 339 11.76 9.70 18.15
CA LEU A 339 12.33 8.74 19.10
C LEU A 339 13.79 9.05 19.45
N ARG A 340 14.59 9.45 18.45
CA ARG A 340 15.96 9.89 18.67
C ARG A 340 16.03 11.16 19.52
N GLU A 341 15.25 12.19 19.19
CA GLU A 341 15.18 13.44 19.96
C GLU A 341 14.77 13.18 21.42
N LYS A 342 13.82 12.28 21.64
CA LYS A 342 13.38 11.89 22.98
C LYS A 342 14.48 11.15 23.74
N SER A 343 15.14 10.18 23.13
CA SER A 343 16.25 9.43 23.73
C SER A 343 17.42 10.33 24.11
N ASP A 344 17.78 11.30 23.26
CA ASP A 344 18.90 12.22 23.52
C ASP A 344 18.61 13.13 24.71
N ILE A 345 17.35 13.57 24.90
CA ILE A 345 16.94 14.38 26.05
C ILE A 345 16.88 13.55 27.33
N GLU A 346 16.32 12.33 27.29
CA GLU A 346 16.31 11.43 28.45
C GLU A 346 17.75 11.13 28.91
N GLY A 347 18.67 10.90 27.97
CA GLY A 347 20.09 10.75 28.25
C GLY A 347 20.75 12.02 28.82
N TYR A 348 20.40 13.20 28.29
CA TYR A 348 20.97 14.47 28.76
C TYR A 348 20.42 14.89 30.13
N VAL A 349 19.11 14.82 30.34
CA VAL A 349 18.41 15.13 31.60
C VAL A 349 18.75 14.11 32.68
N GLY A 350 18.88 12.82 32.34
CA GLY A 350 19.33 11.78 33.27
C GLY A 350 20.80 11.94 33.70
N ASN A 351 21.65 12.55 32.85
CA ASN A 351 23.00 12.92 33.24
C ASN A 351 23.04 14.21 34.07
N LEU A 352 22.12 15.16 33.85
CA LEU A 352 22.01 16.42 34.58
C LEU A 352 21.29 16.31 35.92
N SER A 353 20.42 15.30 36.11
CA SER A 353 19.76 15.03 37.39
C SER A 353 20.76 14.64 38.49
N ARG A 354 21.99 14.26 38.13
CA ARG A 354 23.11 14.08 39.08
C ARG A 354 23.67 15.39 39.65
N PHE A 355 23.29 16.55 39.09
CA PHE A 355 23.81 17.87 39.47
C PHE A 355 22.77 18.79 40.12
N LEU A 356 21.55 18.30 40.42
CA LEU A 356 20.56 19.06 41.17
C LEU A 356 21.11 19.45 42.55
N PRO A 357 20.98 20.71 43.02
CA PRO A 357 21.39 21.09 44.36
C PRO A 357 20.29 20.65 45.32
N GLU A 358 20.67 19.92 46.37
CA GLU A 358 19.76 19.74 47.50
C GLU A 358 19.44 21.10 48.15
N PRO A 359 18.21 21.30 48.69
CA PRO A 359 17.79 22.57 49.26
C PRO A 359 18.75 23.05 50.37
N MET A 360 18.97 24.37 50.39
CA MET A 360 19.91 25.07 51.29
C MET A 360 19.53 24.90 52.77
N ALA A 361 19.93 23.81 53.41
CA ALA A 361 19.88 23.69 54.86
C ALA A 361 20.93 22.71 55.45
N GLU A 362 22.06 22.47 54.78
CA GLU A 362 23.15 21.68 55.39
C GLU A 362 24.53 22.27 55.04
N ARG A 363 24.95 23.31 55.75
CA ARG A 363 26.38 23.69 55.83
C ARG A 363 26.75 24.08 57.24
N GLY A 364 27.57 23.23 57.87
CA GLY A 364 28.29 23.56 59.10
C GLY A 364 29.18 22.43 59.61
N LEU A 365 30.48 22.49 59.22
CA LEU A 365 31.73 22.05 59.90
C LEU A 365 32.69 21.18 59.05
N PRO A 366 34.02 21.31 59.24
CA PRO A 366 35.00 21.32 58.17
C PRO A 366 35.84 20.04 58.02
N ASN A 367 36.43 19.97 56.83
CA ASN A 367 37.28 18.96 56.21
C ASN A 367 38.59 18.66 56.98
N THR A 368 39.01 17.39 57.06
CA THR A 368 40.23 16.90 56.38
C THR A 368 40.45 15.39 56.49
N ALA A 369 40.79 14.82 55.33
CA ALA A 369 41.72 13.72 55.05
C ALA A 369 41.22 12.26 55.00
N SER A 370 40.97 11.87 53.74
CA SER A 370 41.21 10.55 53.10
C SER A 370 40.45 9.35 53.66
N VAL A 371 39.27 9.12 53.08
CA VAL A 371 38.26 8.16 53.55
C VAL A 371 38.44 6.77 52.93
N THR A 372 38.65 5.79 53.80
CA THR A 372 38.36 4.35 53.61
C THR A 372 37.45 3.91 54.80
N PRO A 373 36.89 2.70 54.79
CA PRO A 373 35.47 2.33 54.61
C PRO A 373 34.63 2.21 55.91
N VAL A 374 33.32 1.90 55.77
CA VAL A 374 32.38 1.34 56.79
C VAL A 374 31.67 2.29 57.80
N GLN A 375 30.32 2.19 57.77
CA GLN A 375 29.26 2.43 58.80
C GLN A 375 28.96 3.82 59.38
N ALA A 376 27.72 4.28 59.14
CA ALA A 376 26.96 5.15 60.05
C ALA A 376 25.47 4.72 60.12
N LYS A 377 24.90 4.96 61.30
CA LYS A 377 23.71 4.34 61.91
C LYS A 377 22.40 5.04 61.52
N ALA A 378 21.35 4.24 61.41
CA ALA A 378 20.02 4.58 60.93
C ALA A 378 19.14 5.36 61.94
N ALA A 379 18.38 6.32 61.42
CA ALA A 379 17.08 6.74 61.93
C ALA A 379 16.14 6.86 60.70
N THR A 380 15.62 5.68 60.34
CA THR A 380 14.51 5.33 59.44
C THR A 380 14.15 6.27 58.29
N LEU A 381 14.86 6.04 57.17
CA LEU A 381 14.28 6.11 55.82
C LEU A 381 12.94 5.35 55.78
N PRO A 382 11.94 5.77 54.97
CA PRO A 382 10.98 4.82 54.40
C PRO A 382 11.79 3.75 53.66
N PRO A 383 11.47 2.45 53.78
CA PRO A 383 12.35 1.37 53.36
C PRO A 383 12.80 1.57 51.91
N ALA A 384 14.10 1.38 51.69
CA ALA A 384 14.74 1.42 50.38
C ALA A 384 13.92 0.61 49.38
N LEU A 385 13.70 1.17 48.19
CA LEU A 385 13.18 0.42 47.04
C LEU A 385 14.18 -0.71 46.74
N GLY A 386 13.89 -1.89 47.26
CA GLY A 386 14.62 -3.11 46.98
C GLY A 386 14.09 -3.71 45.68
N LEU A 387 14.99 -4.15 44.82
CA LEU A 387 14.64 -5.09 43.76
C LEU A 387 14.27 -6.39 44.48
N VAL A 388 12.98 -6.71 44.56
CA VAL A 388 12.49 -7.86 45.31
C VAL A 388 11.63 -8.71 44.39
N ALA A 389 11.78 -10.01 44.54
CA ALA A 389 11.07 -11.11 43.91
C ALA A 389 11.54 -11.56 42.51
N THR A 390 11.85 -12.86 42.46
CA THR A 390 12.18 -13.66 41.28
C THR A 390 10.97 -14.48 40.82
N THR A 391 9.91 -14.61 41.62
CA THR A 391 8.65 -15.31 41.26
C THR A 391 7.45 -14.61 41.88
N LEU A 392 6.41 -14.37 41.06
CA LEU A 392 5.16 -13.71 41.41
C LEU A 392 3.99 -14.67 41.22
N LEU A 393 3.06 -14.66 42.18
CA LEU A 393 1.79 -15.39 42.14
C LEU A 393 0.65 -14.39 42.18
N SER A 394 -0.24 -14.44 41.20
CA SER A 394 -1.51 -13.73 41.27
C SER A 394 -2.63 -14.71 41.52
N VAL A 395 -3.58 -14.29 42.35
CA VAL A 395 -4.82 -15.02 42.65
C VAL A 395 -6.02 -14.12 42.43
N GLU A 396 -7.06 -14.66 41.83
CA GLU A 396 -8.33 -13.97 41.60
C GLU A 396 -9.50 -14.87 42.00
N CYS A 397 -10.40 -14.35 42.85
CA CYS A 397 -11.65 -15.03 43.18
C CYS A 397 -12.78 -14.45 42.34
N ARG A 398 -13.18 -15.17 41.28
CA ARG A 398 -14.21 -14.70 40.34
C ARG A 398 -15.62 -14.79 40.89
N ALA A 399 -15.85 -15.64 41.89
CA ALA A 399 -17.13 -15.73 42.60
C ALA A 399 -17.58 -14.38 43.20
N LEU A 400 -16.62 -13.52 43.53
CA LEU A 400 -16.84 -12.21 44.14
C LEU A 400 -17.10 -11.08 43.12
N GLN A 401 -17.14 -11.37 41.82
CA GLN A 401 -17.28 -10.38 40.73
C GLN A 401 -18.71 -10.26 40.16
N GLN A 402 -19.71 -10.92 40.76
CA GLN A 402 -21.09 -10.91 40.25
C GLN A 402 -21.86 -9.61 40.58
N PRO A 403 -22.80 -9.16 39.71
CA PRO A 403 -23.63 -7.99 39.97
C PRO A 403 -24.50 -8.18 41.23
N MET A 404 -24.55 -7.14 42.05
CA MET A 404 -24.97 -7.27 43.44
C MET A 404 -26.35 -6.66 43.72
N SER A 405 -27.21 -7.41 44.40
CA SER A 405 -28.33 -6.86 45.19
C SER A 405 -27.84 -6.45 46.59
N ALA A 406 -28.61 -5.58 47.28
CA ALA A 406 -28.25 -5.09 48.61
C ALA A 406 -28.05 -6.19 49.67
N GLN A 407 -28.67 -7.37 49.48
CA GLN A 407 -28.55 -8.52 50.38
C GLN A 407 -27.29 -9.37 50.08
N GLN A 408 -26.78 -9.30 48.84
CA GLN A 408 -25.55 -9.99 48.42
C GLN A 408 -24.28 -9.21 48.83
N SER A 409 -24.37 -7.90 49.05
CA SER A 409 -23.21 -7.04 49.39
C SER A 409 -22.48 -7.50 50.65
N ALA A 410 -23.22 -7.88 51.69
CA ALA A 410 -22.68 -8.41 52.94
C ALA A 410 -21.92 -9.73 52.72
N ALA A 411 -22.42 -10.62 51.86
CA ALA A 411 -21.78 -11.89 51.55
C ALA A 411 -20.47 -11.69 50.77
N VAL A 412 -20.40 -10.72 49.85
CA VAL A 412 -19.15 -10.40 49.14
C VAL A 412 -18.14 -9.72 50.04
N VAL A 413 -18.56 -8.81 50.92
CA VAL A 413 -17.64 -8.21 51.91
C VAL A 413 -17.05 -9.29 52.82
N ALA A 414 -17.88 -10.23 53.31
CA ALA A 414 -17.42 -11.37 54.09
C ALA A 414 -16.45 -12.27 53.29
N GLY A 415 -16.74 -12.50 52.01
CA GLY A 415 -15.85 -13.25 51.11
C GLY A 415 -14.50 -12.57 50.85
N ILE A 416 -14.48 -11.25 50.66
CA ILE A 416 -13.24 -10.46 50.52
C ILE A 416 -12.44 -10.51 51.82
N GLN A 417 -13.10 -10.40 52.98
CA GLN A 417 -12.45 -10.51 54.29
C GLN A 417 -11.84 -11.91 54.51
N ALA A 418 -12.56 -12.98 54.13
CA ALA A 418 -12.05 -14.34 54.19
C ALA A 418 -10.83 -14.55 53.29
N LEU A 419 -10.86 -14.02 52.06
CA LEU A 419 -9.72 -14.05 51.14
C LEU A 419 -8.51 -13.26 51.68
N ALA A 420 -8.73 -12.07 52.22
CA ALA A 420 -7.69 -11.26 52.84
C ALA A 420 -7.07 -11.98 54.05
N ALA A 421 -7.88 -12.66 54.87
CA ALA A 421 -7.40 -13.43 56.02
C ALA A 421 -6.52 -14.62 55.59
N ALA A 422 -6.95 -15.39 54.60
CA ALA A 422 -6.17 -16.52 54.09
C ALA A 422 -4.86 -16.08 53.41
N LEU A 423 -4.87 -14.94 52.69
CA LEU A 423 -3.65 -14.32 52.16
C LEU A 423 -2.73 -13.83 53.28
N GLY A 424 -3.31 -13.27 54.35
CA GLY A 424 -2.57 -12.89 55.56
C GLY A 424 -1.84 -14.06 56.20
N GLU A 425 -2.44 -15.25 56.24
CA GLU A 425 -1.76 -16.47 56.72
C GLU A 425 -0.58 -16.87 55.83
N VAL A 426 -0.71 -16.75 54.50
CA VAL A 426 0.39 -17.02 53.56
C VAL A 426 1.58 -16.09 53.82
N VAL A 427 1.31 -14.79 54.00
CA VAL A 427 2.31 -13.76 54.29
C VAL A 427 2.95 -13.95 55.67
N GLN A 428 2.19 -14.43 56.67
CA GLN A 428 2.71 -14.70 58.01
C GLN A 428 3.53 -16.00 58.09
N ARG A 429 3.20 -17.02 57.29
CA ARG A 429 3.83 -18.36 57.35
C ARG A 429 5.00 -18.52 56.38
N GLY A 430 5.07 -17.75 55.31
CA GLY A 430 6.16 -17.79 54.31
C GLY A 430 6.81 -16.43 54.04
N PRO A 431 7.97 -16.37 53.37
CA PRO A 431 8.63 -15.11 52.98
C PRO A 431 7.95 -14.42 51.78
N GLY A 432 6.64 -14.61 51.63
CA GLY A 432 5.85 -14.01 50.56
C GLY A 432 5.39 -12.61 50.94
N LEU A 433 5.60 -11.62 50.06
CA LEU A 433 5.15 -10.25 50.25
C LEU A 433 3.85 -10.00 49.48
N LEU A 434 2.84 -9.42 50.13
CA LEU A 434 1.63 -8.96 49.45
C LEU A 434 1.91 -7.62 48.74
N LEU A 435 1.93 -7.65 47.41
CA LEU A 435 2.28 -6.50 46.56
C LEU A 435 1.09 -5.61 46.29
N SER A 436 -0.07 -6.24 46.09
CA SER A 436 -1.33 -5.55 45.78
C SER A 436 -2.51 -6.44 46.15
N PHE A 437 -3.59 -5.81 46.61
CA PHE A 437 -4.88 -6.43 46.82
C PHE A 437 -5.97 -5.47 46.36
N THR A 438 -6.60 -5.77 45.23
CA THR A 438 -7.60 -4.91 44.58
C THR A 438 -8.86 -5.71 44.27
N GLY A 439 -9.96 -5.36 44.95
CA GLY A 439 -11.24 -6.05 44.80
C GLY A 439 -11.15 -7.52 45.20
N SER A 440 -11.24 -8.44 44.22
CA SER A 440 -11.14 -9.88 44.43
C SER A 440 -9.81 -10.50 43.97
N ARG A 441 -8.82 -9.65 43.65
CA ARG A 441 -7.53 -10.05 43.11
C ARG A 441 -6.38 -9.64 44.04
N ALA A 442 -5.41 -10.53 44.19
CA ALA A 442 -4.18 -10.29 44.92
C ALA A 442 -2.95 -10.65 44.09
N VAL A 443 -1.82 -10.00 44.41
CA VAL A 443 -0.50 -10.37 43.88
C VAL A 443 0.46 -10.55 45.04
N LEU A 444 1.11 -11.71 45.08
CA LEU A 444 2.12 -12.12 46.05
C LEU A 444 3.48 -12.22 45.34
N GLY A 445 4.52 -11.66 45.95
CA GLY A 445 5.91 -11.77 45.50
C GLY A 445 6.70 -12.70 46.41
N PHE A 446 7.50 -13.60 45.82
CA PHE A 446 8.36 -14.52 46.55
C PHE A 446 9.82 -14.31 46.14
N SER A 447 10.70 -14.32 47.14
CA SER A 447 12.15 -14.18 46.96
C SER A 447 12.91 -15.32 47.64
N GLY A 448 14.15 -15.56 47.21
CA GLY A 448 15.01 -16.61 47.74
C GLY A 448 15.10 -17.86 46.85
N ASN A 449 15.91 -18.83 47.29
CA ASN A 449 16.27 -20.01 46.48
C ASN A 449 15.11 -20.99 46.22
N ASP A 450 14.03 -20.92 47.00
CA ASP A 450 12.83 -21.77 46.87
C ASP A 450 11.56 -20.94 46.60
N ALA A 451 11.70 -19.78 45.92
CA ALA A 451 10.59 -18.88 45.65
C ALA A 451 9.43 -19.55 44.88
N LEU A 452 9.74 -20.45 43.95
CA LEU A 452 8.73 -21.20 43.20
C LEU A 452 8.04 -22.27 44.07
N GLY A 453 8.78 -23.00 44.91
CA GLY A 453 8.20 -23.99 45.83
C GLY A 453 7.23 -23.36 46.83
N LEU A 454 7.60 -22.19 47.37
CA LEU A 454 6.75 -21.40 48.26
C LEU A 454 5.50 -20.85 47.57
N ALA A 455 5.62 -20.41 46.30
CA ALA A 455 4.47 -19.98 45.52
C ALA A 455 3.47 -21.15 45.30
N LEU A 456 3.97 -22.36 45.02
CA LEU A 456 3.13 -23.56 44.87
C LEU A 456 2.49 -24.00 46.20
N SER A 457 3.22 -23.95 47.31
CA SER A 457 2.66 -24.19 48.65
C SER A 457 1.60 -23.17 49.04
N SER A 458 1.73 -21.93 48.57
CA SER A 458 0.72 -20.87 48.77
C SER A 458 -0.58 -21.16 48.01
N VAL A 459 -0.49 -21.69 46.79
CA VAL A 459 -1.67 -22.14 46.03
C VAL A 459 -2.39 -23.28 46.75
N ARG A 460 -1.64 -24.28 47.25
CA ARG A 460 -2.21 -25.37 48.07
C ARG A 460 -2.89 -24.83 49.33
N HIS A 461 -2.25 -23.90 50.03
CA HIS A 461 -2.81 -23.29 51.25
C HIS A 461 -4.13 -22.58 50.96
N LEU A 462 -4.16 -21.68 49.99
CA LEU A 462 -5.38 -20.93 49.65
C LEU A 462 -6.55 -21.81 49.18
N ARG A 463 -6.26 -22.99 48.63
CA ARG A 463 -7.25 -23.94 48.12
C ARG A 463 -7.71 -24.98 49.16
N ARG A 464 -6.85 -25.38 50.09
CA ARG A 464 -7.11 -26.54 50.96
C ARG A 464 -6.79 -26.33 52.43
N ASP A 465 -5.61 -25.80 52.74
CA ASP A 465 -5.11 -25.76 54.13
C ASP A 465 -5.46 -24.44 54.86
N GLY A 466 -5.89 -23.42 54.12
CA GLY A 466 -6.35 -22.13 54.63
C GLY A 466 -7.83 -22.15 54.97
N GLY A 467 -8.25 -21.36 55.95
CA GLY A 467 -9.64 -21.30 56.44
C GLY A 467 -10.66 -20.67 55.48
N LEU A 468 -10.46 -20.79 54.17
CA LEU A 468 -11.41 -20.33 53.15
C LEU A 468 -12.57 -21.32 53.02
N ASP A 469 -13.79 -20.82 52.82
CA ASP A 469 -14.95 -21.67 52.51
C ASP A 469 -14.73 -22.46 51.21
N ASP A 470 -15.16 -23.72 51.16
CA ASP A 470 -15.00 -24.63 50.01
C ASP A 470 -15.58 -24.00 48.74
N ALA A 471 -16.70 -23.28 48.87
CA ALA A 471 -17.36 -22.60 47.75
C ALA A 471 -16.51 -21.47 47.13
N LEU A 472 -15.65 -20.82 47.92
CA LEU A 472 -14.72 -19.78 47.44
C LEU A 472 -13.40 -20.39 46.99
N ALA A 473 -12.91 -21.40 47.71
CA ALA A 473 -11.63 -22.07 47.46
C ALA A 473 -11.60 -22.77 46.09
N GLU A 474 -12.71 -23.40 45.68
CA GLU A 474 -12.83 -24.02 44.36
C GLU A 474 -12.88 -23.02 43.20
N ARG A 475 -13.17 -21.74 43.49
CA ARG A 475 -13.38 -20.67 42.49
C ARG A 475 -12.22 -19.67 42.40
N LEU A 476 -11.04 -20.10 42.85
CA LEU A 476 -9.80 -19.36 42.70
C LEU A 476 -9.13 -19.69 41.36
N ALA A 477 -8.73 -18.66 40.64
CA ALA A 477 -7.88 -18.74 39.47
C ALA A 477 -6.49 -18.17 39.82
N PHE A 478 -5.43 -18.83 39.33
CA PHE A 478 -4.05 -18.46 39.66
C PHE A 478 -3.20 -18.24 38.41
N ALA A 479 -2.20 -17.37 38.53
CA ALA A 479 -1.15 -17.18 37.53
C ALA A 479 0.22 -17.07 38.18
N LEU A 480 1.24 -17.63 37.53
CA LEU A 480 2.64 -17.62 37.98
C LEU A 480 3.53 -16.97 36.92
N HIS A 481 4.37 -16.02 37.33
CA HIS A 481 5.37 -15.39 36.47
C HIS A 481 6.68 -15.13 37.21
N ALA A 482 7.81 -15.15 36.52
CA ALA A 482 9.12 -14.77 37.08
C ALA A 482 9.62 -13.47 36.46
N GLY A 483 10.33 -12.68 37.26
CA GLY A 483 11.10 -11.52 36.80
C GLY A 483 11.06 -10.36 37.79
N ASP A 484 11.91 -9.38 37.53
CA ASP A 484 12.22 -8.32 38.48
C ASP A 484 11.08 -7.31 38.62
N ILE A 485 10.79 -6.95 39.86
CA ILE A 485 9.90 -5.84 40.20
C ILE A 485 10.58 -4.92 41.20
N VAL A 486 10.12 -3.67 41.19
CA VAL A 486 10.53 -2.65 42.13
C VAL A 486 9.37 -2.39 43.07
N GLU A 487 9.60 -2.58 44.36
CA GLU A 487 8.61 -2.36 45.40
C GLU A 487 8.96 -1.12 46.19
N GLY A 488 7.95 -0.32 46.50
CA GLY A 488 8.10 0.83 47.37
C GLY A 488 6.78 1.17 48.04
N GLN A 489 6.83 2.24 48.83
CA GLN A 489 5.62 2.86 49.35
C GLN A 489 5.53 4.27 48.81
N VAL A 490 4.36 4.61 48.28
CA VAL A 490 4.01 5.96 47.88
C VAL A 490 3.07 6.51 48.95
N VAL A 491 3.46 7.63 49.56
CA VAL A 491 2.61 8.29 50.54
C VAL A 491 1.68 9.25 49.82
N CYS A 492 0.37 8.99 49.88
CA CYS A 492 -0.70 9.86 49.38
C CYS A 492 -1.53 10.29 50.60
N SER A 493 -1.67 11.60 50.86
CA SER A 493 -2.53 12.13 51.95
C SER A 493 -2.44 11.46 53.34
N SER A 494 -1.26 10.96 53.75
CA SER A 494 -0.99 10.15 54.97
C SER A 494 -1.29 8.64 54.86
N ALA A 495 -1.98 8.20 53.81
CA ALA A 495 -2.05 6.81 53.43
C ALA A 495 -0.71 6.37 52.81
N GLN A 496 -0.04 5.43 53.48
CA GLN A 496 1.05 4.68 52.86
C GLN A 496 0.43 3.68 51.88
N ILE A 497 0.56 3.97 50.59
CA ILE A 497 0.09 3.10 49.51
C ILE A 497 1.27 2.24 49.06
N PRO A 498 1.25 0.92 49.28
CA PRO A 498 2.25 0.03 48.72
C PRO A 498 2.12 0.05 47.19
N VAL A 499 3.26 0.18 46.51
CA VAL A 499 3.32 0.18 45.04
C VAL A 499 4.39 -0.80 44.60
N ALA A 500 4.02 -1.70 43.70
CA ALA A 500 4.94 -2.54 42.97
C ALA A 500 4.90 -2.15 41.49
N ALA A 501 6.07 -1.98 40.86
CA ALA A 501 6.20 -1.58 39.47
C ALA A 501 7.19 -2.48 38.72
N GLY A 502 6.81 -2.92 37.53
CA GLY A 502 7.65 -3.75 36.65
C GLY A 502 6.84 -4.35 35.51
N GLY A 503 7.47 -4.57 34.34
CA GLY A 503 6.77 -5.13 33.17
C GLY A 503 6.16 -6.51 33.43
N VAL A 504 6.70 -7.24 34.41
CA VAL A 504 6.24 -8.55 34.87
C VAL A 504 4.86 -8.46 35.55
N ILE A 505 4.55 -7.37 36.25
CA ILE A 505 3.25 -7.17 36.91
C ILE A 505 2.13 -7.12 35.88
N TYR A 506 2.33 -6.36 34.80
CA TYR A 506 1.38 -6.30 33.70
C TYR A 506 1.20 -7.65 33.00
N GLN A 507 2.29 -8.39 32.75
CA GLN A 507 2.23 -9.71 32.14
C GLN A 507 1.51 -10.72 33.03
N LEU A 508 1.74 -10.65 34.34
CA LEU A 508 1.07 -11.47 35.35
C LEU A 508 -0.42 -11.15 35.41
N GLU A 509 -0.82 -9.88 35.48
CA GLU A 509 -2.23 -9.47 35.51
C GLU A 509 -2.99 -9.93 34.26
N ARG A 510 -2.34 -9.86 33.10
CA ARG A 510 -2.89 -10.40 31.85
C ARG A 510 -3.05 -11.92 31.92
N LEU A 511 -2.06 -12.62 32.46
CA LEU A 511 -2.11 -14.09 32.61
C LEU A 511 -3.22 -14.51 33.60
N THR A 512 -3.43 -13.76 34.69
CA THR A 512 -4.54 -13.99 35.64
C THR A 512 -5.90 -13.80 34.96
N ALA A 513 -6.04 -12.79 34.11
CA ALA A 513 -7.29 -12.57 33.36
C ALA A 513 -7.62 -13.74 32.40
N GLU A 514 -6.60 -14.44 31.91
CA GLU A 514 -6.75 -15.61 31.03
C GLU A 514 -7.02 -16.92 31.80
N ALA A 515 -6.75 -16.97 33.12
CA ALA A 515 -6.91 -18.16 33.94
C ALA A 515 -8.39 -18.43 34.30
N VAL A 516 -8.77 -19.70 34.38
CA VAL A 516 -10.12 -20.15 34.78
C VAL A 516 -10.09 -20.75 36.19
N ASP A 517 -11.24 -20.77 36.87
CA ASP A 517 -11.43 -21.38 38.19
C ASP A 517 -10.76 -22.77 38.28
N GLY A 518 -9.94 -22.97 39.31
CA GLY A 518 -9.22 -24.22 39.56
C GLY A 518 -7.98 -24.48 38.69
N GLN A 519 -7.49 -23.47 37.97
CA GLN A 519 -6.27 -23.54 37.15
C GLN A 519 -5.16 -22.61 37.67
N VAL A 520 -3.92 -23.06 37.47
CA VAL A 520 -2.73 -22.22 37.58
C VAL A 520 -2.12 -22.08 36.18
N LEU A 521 -2.19 -20.88 35.60
CA LEU A 521 -1.48 -20.59 34.35
C LEU A 521 -0.02 -20.22 34.65
N VAL A 522 0.91 -20.86 33.97
CA VAL A 522 2.35 -20.68 34.19
C VAL A 522 2.97 -19.96 32.99
N ALA A 523 3.64 -18.84 33.25
CA ALA A 523 4.39 -18.14 32.23
C ALA A 523 5.53 -19.00 31.70
N ARG A 524 5.84 -18.89 30.40
CA ARG A 524 6.88 -19.68 29.74
C ARG A 524 8.24 -19.69 30.46
N PRO A 525 8.75 -18.56 31.01
CA PRO A 525 10.03 -18.56 31.73
C PRO A 525 10.07 -19.48 32.97
N LEU A 526 8.92 -19.80 33.56
CA LEU A 526 8.81 -20.70 34.71
C LEU A 526 8.54 -22.16 34.34
N LEU A 527 8.28 -22.47 33.06
CA LEU A 527 7.81 -23.78 32.65
C LEU A 527 8.79 -24.90 32.98
N ASP A 528 10.08 -24.70 32.70
CA ASP A 528 11.11 -25.71 32.93
C ASP A 528 11.38 -25.89 34.43
N ALA A 529 11.34 -24.81 35.20
CA ALA A 529 11.47 -24.86 36.66
C ALA A 529 10.28 -25.59 37.31
N VAL A 530 9.04 -25.35 36.83
CA VAL A 530 7.85 -26.07 37.31
C VAL A 530 7.93 -27.56 36.97
N LYS A 531 8.33 -27.93 35.74
CA LYS A 531 8.49 -29.33 35.33
C LYS A 531 9.59 -30.06 36.11
N ALA A 532 10.66 -29.36 36.49
CA ALA A 532 11.74 -29.94 37.29
C ALA A 532 11.30 -30.25 38.73
N ILE A 533 10.44 -29.41 39.31
CA ILE A 533 9.94 -29.54 40.69
C ILE A 533 8.75 -30.51 40.76
N LEU A 534 7.91 -30.55 39.73
CA LEU A 534 6.72 -31.40 39.61
C LEU A 534 6.80 -32.31 38.37
N PRO A 535 7.71 -33.30 38.34
CA PRO A 535 7.89 -34.16 37.16
C PRO A 535 6.69 -35.06 36.86
N THR A 536 5.80 -35.28 37.84
CA THR A 536 4.55 -36.05 37.71
C THR A 536 3.32 -35.20 37.42
N ALA A 537 3.45 -33.87 37.36
CA ALA A 537 2.34 -32.98 37.08
C ALA A 537 2.10 -32.82 35.56
N ASP A 538 0.87 -33.06 35.13
CA ASP A 538 0.45 -32.87 33.75
C ASP A 538 0.28 -31.38 33.47
N VAL A 539 1.36 -30.73 33.02
CA VAL A 539 1.31 -29.36 32.49
C VAL A 539 0.81 -29.38 31.05
N VAL A 540 -0.48 -29.11 30.88
CA VAL A 540 -1.18 -29.17 29.58
C VAL A 540 -1.34 -27.77 29.01
N ALA A 541 -1.26 -27.63 27.70
CA ALA A 541 -1.58 -26.36 27.04
C ALA A 541 -3.10 -26.17 26.97
N VAL A 542 -3.62 -25.12 27.61
CA VAL A 542 -5.05 -24.78 27.63
C VAL A 542 -5.27 -23.40 27.02
N ALA A 543 -6.36 -23.23 26.26
CA ALA A 543 -6.74 -21.94 25.72
C ALA A 543 -7.19 -20.99 26.84
N GLY A 544 -6.61 -19.79 26.89
CA GLY A 544 -6.97 -18.75 27.84
C GLY A 544 -8.41 -18.26 27.66
N ALA A 545 -9.03 -17.87 28.76
CA ALA A 545 -10.46 -17.53 28.84
C ALA A 545 -10.87 -16.31 28.00
N VAL A 546 -9.93 -15.41 27.69
CA VAL A 546 -10.22 -14.13 27.01
C VAL A 546 -9.68 -14.13 25.59
N GLY A 547 -8.40 -14.48 25.43
CA GLY A 547 -7.69 -14.38 24.15
C GLY A 547 -7.66 -15.66 23.33
N GLY A 548 -8.12 -16.80 23.86
CA GLY A 548 -8.08 -18.12 23.18
C GLY A 548 -6.67 -18.66 22.92
N ARG A 549 -5.63 -17.95 23.36
CA ARG A 549 -4.22 -18.35 23.21
C ARG A 549 -3.90 -19.50 24.15
N ALA A 550 -3.11 -20.47 23.69
CA ALA A 550 -2.67 -21.58 24.52
C ALA A 550 -1.60 -21.15 25.55
N PHE A 551 -1.85 -21.44 26.83
CA PHE A 551 -0.94 -21.24 27.95
C PHE A 551 -0.65 -22.57 28.66
N PRO A 552 0.58 -22.78 29.19
CA PRO A 552 0.83 -23.90 30.09
C PRO A 552 -0.04 -23.78 31.34
N MET A 553 -0.80 -24.84 31.63
CA MET A 553 -1.77 -24.90 32.71
C MET A 553 -1.44 -26.09 33.62
N LEU A 554 -1.46 -25.82 34.93
CA LEU A 554 -1.42 -26.84 35.98
C LEU A 554 -2.77 -26.87 36.69
N ALA A 555 -3.37 -28.06 36.83
CA ALA A 555 -4.60 -28.20 37.58
C ALA A 555 -4.31 -28.04 39.08
N VAL A 556 -5.03 -27.13 39.76
CA VAL A 556 -4.78 -26.81 41.17
C VAL A 556 -4.90 -28.07 42.06
N ARG A 557 -5.75 -29.05 41.68
CA ARG A 557 -5.88 -30.36 42.37
C ARG A 557 -4.58 -31.16 42.42
N GLN A 558 -3.71 -31.02 41.44
CA GLN A 558 -2.42 -31.72 41.43
C GLN A 558 -1.47 -31.18 42.52
N LEU A 559 -1.72 -29.96 43.01
CA LEU A 559 -0.97 -29.33 44.08
C LEU A 559 -1.48 -29.71 45.49
N ASP A 560 -2.60 -30.45 45.61
CA ASP A 560 -3.14 -30.88 46.91
C ASP A 560 -2.21 -31.83 47.67
N LEU A 561 -1.28 -32.46 46.95
CA LEU A 561 -0.25 -33.34 47.49
C LEU A 561 1.12 -32.64 47.66
N TRP A 562 1.24 -31.38 47.24
CA TRP A 562 2.48 -30.59 47.35
C TRP A 562 2.83 -30.27 48.80
N ALA A 563 4.08 -30.00 49.17
CA ALA A 563 4.44 -29.74 50.56
C ALA A 563 3.64 -28.56 51.16
N PRO A 564 3.10 -28.69 52.41
CA PRO A 564 2.38 -27.61 53.07
C PRO A 564 3.30 -26.43 53.38
N LEU A 565 2.73 -25.24 53.55
CA LEU A 565 3.49 -24.04 53.95
C LEU A 565 4.24 -24.29 55.28
N PRO A 566 5.52 -23.90 55.39
CA PRO A 566 6.29 -24.04 56.62
C PRO A 566 5.64 -23.28 57.80
N VAL A 567 5.80 -23.80 59.04
CA VAL A 567 5.34 -23.10 60.26
C VAL A 567 6.43 -22.17 60.77
N ALA A 568 6.10 -20.90 60.98
CA ALA A 568 7.04 -19.91 61.52
C ALA A 568 7.49 -20.27 62.94
N ARG A 569 8.81 -20.30 63.18
CA ARG A 569 9.38 -20.34 64.54
C ARG A 569 9.43 -18.91 65.08
N GLY A 570 8.78 -18.67 66.21
CA GLY A 570 8.60 -17.35 66.79
C GLY A 570 9.90 -16.63 67.20
N ALA A 571 9.84 -15.30 67.15
CA ALA A 571 10.69 -14.39 67.91
C ALA A 571 9.81 -13.26 68.46
N ASP A 572 10.03 -13.00 69.74
CA ASP A 572 9.27 -12.28 70.77
C ASP A 572 8.55 -10.96 70.44
N ALA A 573 7.52 -10.74 71.26
CA ALA A 573 6.62 -9.60 71.35
C ALA A 573 7.31 -8.30 71.81
N ASP A 574 6.79 -7.16 71.34
CA ASP A 574 6.38 -6.09 72.26
C ASP A 574 5.35 -5.15 71.61
N SER A 575 4.27 -4.95 72.35
CA SER A 575 3.11 -4.10 72.04
C SER A 575 3.41 -2.62 72.26
N VAL A 576 2.95 -1.74 71.36
CA VAL A 576 2.78 -0.32 71.69
C VAL A 576 1.36 0.12 71.34
N THR A 577 0.68 0.57 72.39
CA THR A 577 -0.67 1.11 72.49
C THR A 577 -0.78 2.54 71.93
N VAL A 578 -1.95 2.87 71.39
CA VAL A 578 -2.36 4.23 70.98
C VAL A 578 -3.07 4.94 72.14
N SER A 579 -2.82 6.23 72.35
CA SER A 579 -3.71 7.17 73.07
C SER A 579 -3.52 8.63 72.56
N PRO A 580 -4.55 9.50 72.56
CA PRO A 580 -4.52 10.83 71.91
C PRO A 580 -4.39 12.00 72.95
N PRO A 581 -4.66 13.29 72.59
CA PRO A 581 -3.71 14.40 72.48
C PRO A 581 -3.66 15.36 73.69
N SER A 582 -2.65 16.26 73.78
CA SER A 582 -2.66 17.39 74.72
C SER A 582 -2.07 18.67 74.13
N ALA A 583 -2.75 19.79 74.40
CA ALA A 583 -2.49 21.15 73.94
C ALA A 583 -1.49 21.93 74.81
N ALA A 584 -0.71 22.82 74.18
CA ALA A 584 -0.14 24.10 74.66
C ALA A 584 0.63 24.72 73.46
N GLY A 585 0.62 26.00 73.09
CA GLY A 585 0.26 27.23 73.78
C GLY A 585 1.43 28.24 73.67
N GLY A 586 1.43 29.11 72.64
CA GLY A 586 2.21 30.38 72.54
C GLY A 586 3.66 30.29 72.03
N THR A 587 4.06 30.96 70.95
CA THR A 587 4.31 32.42 70.93
C THR A 587 4.39 32.97 69.49
N ARG A 588 3.79 34.14 69.25
CA ARG A 588 3.84 34.89 67.98
C ARG A 588 5.15 35.66 67.83
N ARG A 589 5.77 35.58 66.65
CA ARG A 589 6.61 36.64 66.05
C ARG A 589 6.01 37.00 64.68
N GLY A 590 5.67 38.27 64.48
CA GLY A 590 5.26 38.79 63.17
C GLY A 590 6.48 38.94 62.26
N GLY A 591 6.39 38.37 61.06
CA GLY A 591 7.44 38.43 60.03
C GLY A 591 7.22 37.47 58.86
N SER A 592 6.12 37.66 58.13
CA SER A 592 5.95 37.42 56.68
C SER A 592 6.08 36.05 55.98
N ASP A 593 6.32 34.91 56.62
CA ASP A 593 6.37 33.63 55.89
C ASP A 593 5.33 32.62 56.40
N LEU A 594 4.68 31.88 55.48
CA LEU A 594 3.79 30.78 55.84
C LEU A 594 4.63 29.67 56.50
N VAL A 595 4.19 29.20 57.66
CA VAL A 595 4.92 28.17 58.43
C VAL A 595 4.71 26.80 57.77
N LEU A 596 5.79 26.03 57.61
CA LEU A 596 5.71 24.66 57.10
C LEU A 596 4.77 23.81 57.98
N GLY A 597 3.85 23.08 57.35
CA GLY A 597 2.78 22.32 57.99
C GLY A 597 1.55 23.13 58.40
N SER A 598 1.51 24.46 58.16
CA SER A 598 0.31 25.26 58.40
C SER A 598 -0.71 25.12 57.28
N ILE A 599 -2.01 25.23 57.62
CA ILE A 599 -3.12 25.22 56.66
C ILE A 599 -3.49 26.68 56.34
N PHE A 600 -3.19 27.11 55.11
CA PHE A 600 -3.52 28.42 54.58
C PHE A 600 -4.93 28.43 53.97
N GLY A 601 -5.75 29.43 54.34
CA GLY A 601 -7.11 29.58 53.83
C GLY A 601 -8.07 28.43 54.16
N GLY A 602 -7.75 27.59 55.15
CA GLY A 602 -8.53 26.39 55.48
C GLY A 602 -8.44 25.24 54.46
N ARG A 603 -7.65 25.41 53.39
CA ARG A 603 -7.60 24.49 52.24
C ARG A 603 -6.21 24.03 51.86
N TYR A 604 -5.19 24.86 51.99
CA TYR A 604 -3.85 24.56 51.46
C TYR A 604 -2.85 24.27 52.59
N GLU A 605 -2.44 23.01 52.74
CA GLU A 605 -1.38 22.61 53.67
C GLU A 605 0.00 22.94 53.06
N ILE A 606 0.76 23.85 53.67
CA ILE A 606 2.06 24.32 53.15
C ILE A 606 3.15 23.29 53.44
N LEU A 607 3.77 22.73 52.40
CA LEU A 607 4.76 21.64 52.51
C LEU A 607 6.20 22.12 52.53
N CYS A 608 6.58 22.99 51.58
CA CYS A 608 7.91 23.59 51.51
C CYS A 608 7.90 24.89 50.72
N GLU A 609 8.91 25.73 50.90
CA GLU A 609 9.18 26.86 50.02
C GLU A 609 9.89 26.39 48.75
N LEU A 610 9.40 26.79 47.58
CA LEU A 610 9.99 26.47 46.28
C LEU A 610 10.94 27.56 45.78
N GLY A 611 10.71 28.81 46.21
CA GLY A 611 11.63 29.92 45.93
C GLY A 611 11.07 31.29 46.29
N VAL A 612 11.98 32.23 46.52
CA VAL A 612 11.70 33.66 46.73
C VAL A 612 12.03 34.44 45.46
N GLY A 613 11.05 35.17 44.93
CA GLY A 613 11.24 36.10 43.82
C GLY A 613 11.02 37.55 44.22
N GLY A 614 11.25 38.48 43.28
CA GLY A 614 11.02 39.91 43.49
C GLY A 614 9.57 40.29 43.76
N MET A 615 8.61 39.41 43.47
CA MET A 615 7.16 39.69 43.53
C MET A 615 6.44 38.88 44.60
N GLY A 616 7.13 37.97 45.28
CA GLY A 616 6.45 36.98 46.10
C GLY A 616 7.30 35.81 46.55
N VAL A 617 6.72 35.00 47.42
CA VAL A 617 7.25 33.69 47.80
C VAL A 617 6.35 32.61 47.21
N VAL A 618 6.94 31.58 46.62
CA VAL A 618 6.22 30.44 46.06
C VAL A 618 6.38 29.25 46.99
N TYR A 619 5.27 28.68 47.43
CA TYR A 619 5.23 27.50 48.28
C TYR A 619 4.68 26.31 47.51
N LYS A 620 5.20 25.12 47.80
CA LYS A 620 4.53 23.87 47.49
C LYS A 620 3.49 23.63 48.58
N ALA A 621 2.25 23.36 48.20
CA ALA A 621 1.18 23.05 49.11
C ALA A 621 0.41 21.80 48.66
N ARG A 622 -0.26 21.13 49.59
CA ARG A 622 -1.29 20.14 49.29
C ARG A 622 -2.65 20.82 49.40
N ASP A 623 -3.44 20.74 48.34
CA ASP A 623 -4.85 21.12 48.36
C ASP A 623 -5.64 20.01 49.08
N LEU A 624 -6.19 20.31 50.25
CA LEU A 624 -6.87 19.32 51.10
C LEU A 624 -8.27 18.95 50.58
N GLU A 625 -8.88 19.76 49.71
CA GLU A 625 -10.19 19.45 49.12
C GLU A 625 -10.09 18.50 47.94
N LEU A 626 -9.03 18.65 47.14
CA LEU A 626 -8.80 17.87 45.91
C LEU A 626 -7.73 16.77 46.09
N ASP A 627 -7.03 16.78 47.23
CA ASP A 627 -5.87 15.94 47.53
C ASP A 627 -4.78 15.95 46.45
N ASP A 628 -4.43 17.14 45.98
CA ASP A 628 -3.45 17.32 44.91
C ASP A 628 -2.34 18.31 45.31
N LEU A 629 -1.18 18.19 44.67
CA LEU A 629 -0.06 19.10 44.88
C LEU A 629 -0.21 20.36 44.02
N VAL A 630 -0.19 21.50 44.68
CA VAL A 630 -0.29 22.81 44.03
C VAL A 630 0.89 23.70 44.43
N ALA A 631 1.21 24.66 43.57
CA ALA A 631 2.09 25.76 43.94
C ALA A 631 1.22 26.97 44.33
N ILE A 632 1.54 27.59 45.47
CA ILE A 632 0.89 28.80 45.97
C ILE A 632 1.89 29.94 45.89
N LYS A 633 1.64 30.91 45.01
CA LYS A 633 2.43 32.14 44.92
C LYS A 633 1.76 33.22 45.74
N MET A 634 2.41 33.60 46.83
CA MET A 634 2.01 34.72 47.67
C MET A 634 2.58 36.01 47.10
N LEU A 635 1.74 36.96 46.72
CA LEU A 635 2.21 38.23 46.17
C LEU A 635 2.62 39.19 47.30
N ARG A 636 3.81 39.78 47.21
CA ARG A 636 4.31 40.76 48.20
C ARG A 636 3.71 42.14 47.90
N GLY A 637 3.11 42.79 48.91
CA GLY A 637 2.86 44.24 48.89
C GLY A 637 1.45 44.72 48.53
N SER A 638 0.38 44.10 49.06
CA SER A 638 -0.98 44.68 49.00
C SER A 638 -1.12 46.05 49.68
N ALA A 639 -0.12 46.50 50.45
CA ALA A 639 -0.11 47.84 51.05
C ALA A 639 0.26 48.98 50.08
N MET A 640 0.60 48.70 48.81
CA MET A 640 1.08 49.70 47.82
C MET A 640 0.30 49.71 46.49
N LEU A 641 -0.67 48.82 46.29
CA LEU A 641 -1.47 48.79 45.06
C LEU A 641 -2.79 49.56 45.27
N ASP A 642 -3.04 50.58 44.44
CA ASP A 642 -4.33 51.28 44.42
C ASP A 642 -5.45 50.33 43.94
N ALA A 643 -6.71 50.61 44.30
CA ALA A 643 -7.87 49.77 43.96
C ALA A 643 -7.96 49.49 42.45
N GLU A 644 -7.60 50.47 41.63
CA GLU A 644 -7.58 50.37 40.17
C GLU A 644 -6.53 49.37 39.65
N GLN A 645 -5.38 49.24 40.32
CA GLN A 645 -4.32 48.31 39.95
C GLN A 645 -4.67 46.87 40.32
N LEU A 646 -5.35 46.66 41.46
CA LEU A 646 -5.88 45.36 41.86
C LEU A 646 -6.99 44.87 40.91
N ASP A 647 -7.85 45.75 40.41
CA ASP A 647 -8.90 45.38 39.46
C ASP A 647 -8.33 45.01 38.08
N ARG A 648 -7.29 45.73 37.60
CA ARG A 648 -6.56 45.31 36.38
C ARG A 648 -5.88 43.96 36.55
N LEU A 649 -5.25 43.72 37.70
CA LEU A 649 -4.61 42.44 38.02
C LEU A 649 -5.62 41.27 37.98
N LYS A 650 -6.82 41.47 38.55
CA LYS A 650 -7.90 40.47 38.50
C LYS A 650 -8.36 40.20 37.06
N ILE A 651 -8.40 41.21 36.20
CA ILE A 651 -8.76 41.05 34.78
C ILE A 651 -7.68 40.24 34.04
N GLU A 652 -6.41 40.57 34.22
CA GLU A 652 -5.29 39.85 33.59
C GLU A 652 -5.24 38.38 34.03
N ILE A 653 -5.45 38.10 35.32
CA ILE A 653 -5.51 36.72 35.83
C ILE A 653 -6.72 35.96 35.26
N LYS A 654 -7.90 36.60 35.16
CA LYS A 654 -9.08 35.98 34.53
C LYS A 654 -8.81 35.60 33.07
N LEU A 655 -8.10 36.43 32.33
CA LEU A 655 -7.71 36.13 30.95
C LEU A 655 -6.66 35.00 30.90
N ALA A 656 -5.66 35.03 31.77
CA ALA A 656 -4.64 33.98 31.86
C ALA A 656 -5.22 32.60 32.20
N ARG A 657 -6.25 32.54 33.06
CA ARG A 657 -6.97 31.28 33.38
C ARG A 657 -7.68 30.64 32.18
N ARG A 658 -7.97 31.40 31.12
CA ARG A 658 -8.58 30.86 29.88
C ARG A 658 -7.57 30.11 29.02
N ILE A 659 -6.27 30.31 29.26
CA ILE A 659 -5.21 29.63 28.52
C ILE A 659 -5.09 28.20 29.04
N THR A 660 -5.45 27.23 28.21
CA THR A 660 -5.23 25.81 28.48
C THR A 660 -4.33 25.25 27.39
N HIS A 661 -3.05 25.04 27.70
CA HIS A 661 -2.08 24.53 26.74
C HIS A 661 -0.98 23.74 27.47
N PRO A 662 -0.46 22.62 26.93
CA PRO A 662 0.58 21.81 27.58
C PRO A 662 1.87 22.60 27.89
N ASN A 663 2.19 23.62 27.09
CA ASN A 663 3.37 24.48 27.28
C ASN A 663 3.09 25.78 28.07
N VAL A 664 1.93 25.88 28.72
CA VAL A 664 1.58 26.98 29.63
C VAL A 664 1.24 26.41 30.99
N LEU A 665 1.84 26.97 32.04
CA LEU A 665 1.59 26.56 33.41
C LEU A 665 0.17 26.97 33.82
N ARG A 666 -0.63 26.01 34.27
CA ARG A 666 -2.04 26.25 34.56
C ARG A 666 -2.22 27.00 35.87
N THR A 667 -2.98 28.09 35.82
CA THR A 667 -3.41 28.84 37.00
C THR A 667 -4.81 28.35 37.43
N PHE A 668 -4.97 27.95 38.68
CA PHE A 668 -6.23 27.39 39.19
C PHE A 668 -7.15 28.47 39.74
N ASP A 669 -6.67 29.21 40.75
CA ASP A 669 -7.48 30.19 41.45
C ASP A 669 -6.69 31.42 41.90
N PHE A 670 -7.40 32.53 42.07
CA PHE A 670 -6.88 33.76 42.65
C PHE A 670 -7.78 34.18 43.80
N GLY A 671 -7.18 34.28 44.98
CA GLY A 671 -7.89 34.62 46.20
C GLY A 671 -7.16 35.68 47.01
N GLU A 672 -7.82 36.12 48.06
CA GLU A 672 -7.25 37.00 49.07
C GLU A 672 -7.49 36.37 50.44
N GLN A 673 -6.42 36.25 51.24
CA GLN A 673 -6.49 35.76 52.61
C GLN A 673 -5.73 36.73 53.51
N ASP A 674 -6.36 37.19 54.59
CA ASP A 674 -5.78 38.14 55.54
C ASP A 674 -5.20 39.41 54.88
N GLY A 675 -5.88 39.93 53.85
CA GLY A 675 -5.44 41.12 53.11
C GLY A 675 -4.30 40.87 52.12
N ARG A 676 -3.98 39.60 51.84
CA ARG A 676 -2.85 39.20 50.96
C ARG A 676 -3.37 38.42 49.75
N PRO A 677 -3.17 38.94 48.52
CA PRO A 677 -3.54 38.20 47.33
C PRO A 677 -2.59 37.02 47.11
N TYR A 678 -3.17 35.89 46.71
CA TYR A 678 -2.44 34.68 46.38
C TYR A 678 -2.95 34.08 45.06
N LEU A 679 -2.07 33.34 44.39
CA LEU A 679 -2.37 32.62 43.17
C LEU A 679 -2.06 31.13 43.39
N SER A 680 -3.05 30.27 43.17
CA SER A 680 -2.84 28.81 43.14
C SER A 680 -2.62 28.35 41.71
N MET A 681 -1.65 27.46 41.52
CA MET A 681 -1.22 27.02 40.20
C MET A 681 -0.71 25.58 40.21
N GLU A 682 -0.60 25.00 39.02
CA GLU A 682 -0.04 23.67 38.79
C GLU A 682 1.37 23.56 39.39
N TYR A 683 1.60 22.55 40.23
CA TYR A 683 2.94 22.21 40.68
C TYR A 683 3.67 21.38 39.63
N VAL A 684 4.67 21.96 38.98
CA VAL A 684 5.49 21.28 37.97
C VAL A 684 6.78 20.78 38.60
N ARG A 685 7.00 19.46 38.56
CA ARG A 685 8.26 18.85 39.00
C ARG A 685 9.32 19.02 37.91
N GLY A 686 10.16 20.04 38.04
CA GLY A 686 11.17 20.39 37.05
C GLY A 686 12.18 21.41 37.55
N MET A 687 12.96 21.97 36.62
CA MET A 687 13.90 23.06 36.89
C MET A 687 13.66 24.22 35.93
N THR A 688 14.00 25.45 36.33
CA THR A 688 13.89 26.59 35.41
C THR A 688 14.97 26.53 34.34
N LEU A 689 14.69 27.09 33.16
CA LEU A 689 15.67 27.21 32.09
C LEU A 689 16.88 28.04 32.54
N ARG A 690 16.69 29.04 33.43
CA ARG A 690 17.80 29.77 34.07
C ARG A 690 18.78 28.84 34.77
N TYR A 691 18.26 27.92 35.57
CA TYR A 691 19.10 26.97 36.30
C TYR A 691 19.87 26.08 35.32
N LEU A 692 19.21 25.60 34.26
CA LEU A 692 19.85 24.77 33.23
C LEU A 692 20.96 25.52 32.47
N ILE A 693 20.72 26.75 32.01
CA ILE A 693 21.73 27.57 31.31
C ILE A 693 22.94 27.82 32.22
N LYS A 694 22.71 28.07 33.52
CA LYS A 694 23.80 28.31 34.49
C LYS A 694 24.69 27.07 34.69
N GLN A 695 24.11 25.86 34.67
CA GLN A 695 24.86 24.61 34.86
C GLN A 695 25.54 24.13 33.56
N ALA A 696 24.81 24.17 32.44
CA ALA A 696 25.29 23.67 31.16
C ALA A 696 26.16 24.67 30.39
N GLY A 697 26.09 25.96 30.72
CA GLY A 697 26.70 27.08 29.99
C GLY A 697 25.94 27.42 28.70
N LYS A 698 25.68 26.41 27.86
CA LYS A 698 24.83 26.51 26.66
C LYS A 698 23.94 25.27 26.53
N ILE A 699 22.76 25.43 25.94
CA ILE A 699 21.85 24.32 25.71
C ILE A 699 22.23 23.59 24.42
N PRO A 700 22.24 22.23 24.40
CA PRO A 700 22.47 21.47 23.18
C PRO A 700 21.48 21.88 22.07
N TYR A 701 21.95 21.93 20.83
CA TYR A 701 21.21 22.46 19.69
C TYR A 701 19.81 21.83 19.51
N SER A 702 19.73 20.49 19.50
CA SER A 702 18.46 19.76 19.38
C SER A 702 17.48 20.07 20.52
N ALA A 703 17.97 20.05 21.77
CA ALA A 703 17.18 20.37 22.95
C ALA A 703 16.71 21.84 22.93
N GLY A 704 17.58 22.77 22.51
CA GLY A 704 17.26 24.18 22.38
C GLY A 704 16.18 24.44 21.33
N LEU A 705 16.23 23.78 20.16
CA LEU A 705 15.18 23.87 19.14
C LEU A 705 13.83 23.37 19.66
N ARG A 706 13.81 22.25 20.39
CA ARG A 706 12.58 21.75 21.00
C ARG A 706 12.00 22.73 22.02
N ILE A 707 12.83 23.29 22.91
CA ILE A 707 12.40 24.32 23.88
C ILE A 707 11.86 25.56 23.15
N ALA A 708 12.53 26.01 22.09
CA ALA A 708 12.11 27.15 21.28
C ALA A 708 10.72 26.92 20.64
N ARG A 709 10.49 25.74 20.08
CA ARG A 709 9.18 25.37 19.49
C ARG A 709 8.09 25.31 20.55
N GLN A 710 8.38 24.75 21.72
CA GLN A 710 7.44 24.67 22.84
C GLN A 710 7.11 26.05 23.43
N LEU A 711 8.10 26.95 23.52
CA LEU A 711 7.87 28.35 23.86
C LEU A 711 6.93 29.03 22.87
N CYS A 712 7.16 28.85 21.56
CA CYS A 712 6.28 29.41 20.53
C CYS A 712 4.85 28.83 20.62
N ALA A 713 4.71 27.53 20.87
CA ALA A 713 3.40 26.91 21.06
C ALA A 713 2.65 27.50 22.27
N GLY A 714 3.34 27.70 23.39
CA GLY A 714 2.76 28.32 24.59
C GLY A 714 2.38 29.80 24.38
N LEU A 715 3.24 30.58 23.72
CA LEU A 715 2.94 31.98 23.40
C LEU A 715 1.80 32.12 22.38
N GLY A 716 1.76 31.26 21.36
CA GLY A 716 0.67 31.23 20.39
C GLY A 716 -0.69 31.06 21.06
N ALA A 717 -0.80 30.09 21.97
CA ALA A 717 -2.02 29.86 22.74
C ALA A 717 -2.44 31.06 23.61
N ALA A 718 -1.48 31.82 24.14
CA ALA A 718 -1.76 33.04 24.91
C ALA A 718 -2.21 34.20 24.01
N HIS A 719 -1.54 34.40 22.88
CA HIS A 719 -1.84 35.47 21.93
C HIS A 719 -3.21 35.29 21.27
N GLU A 720 -3.63 34.05 21.00
CA GLU A 720 -4.97 33.72 20.47
C GLU A 720 -6.12 34.19 21.38
N VAL A 721 -5.91 34.19 22.70
CA VAL A 721 -6.89 34.69 23.67
C VAL A 721 -6.65 36.15 24.08
N GLY A 722 -5.73 36.84 23.39
CA GLY A 722 -5.44 38.26 23.59
C GLY A 722 -4.56 38.57 24.80
N VAL A 723 -3.82 37.60 25.33
CA VAL A 723 -2.95 37.78 26.51
C VAL A 723 -1.48 37.91 26.08
N LEU A 724 -0.82 39.00 26.48
CA LEU A 724 0.61 39.21 26.27
C LEU A 724 1.40 38.76 27.50
N HIS A 725 2.56 38.13 27.31
CA HIS A 725 3.38 37.65 28.42
C HIS A 725 4.19 38.77 29.09
N ARG A 726 4.83 39.64 28.29
CA ARG A 726 5.58 40.87 28.68
C ARG A 726 6.85 40.68 29.52
N ASP A 727 7.11 39.48 30.04
CA ASP A 727 8.30 39.16 30.85
C ASP A 727 8.94 37.80 30.47
N ILE A 728 9.17 37.55 29.18
CA ILE A 728 9.80 36.30 28.74
C ILE A 728 11.28 36.31 29.11
N LYS A 729 11.70 35.32 29.90
CA LYS A 729 13.06 35.14 30.39
C LYS A 729 13.30 33.70 30.87
N PRO A 730 14.55 33.25 31.04
CA PRO A 730 14.84 31.87 31.44
C PRO A 730 14.23 31.45 32.79
N GLU A 731 13.96 32.39 33.69
CA GLU A 731 13.33 32.12 35.00
C GLU A 731 11.86 31.71 34.85
N ASN A 732 11.19 32.15 33.78
CA ASN A 732 9.76 31.94 33.56
C ASN A 732 9.47 30.74 32.64
N LEU A 733 10.49 29.91 32.33
CA LEU A 733 10.31 28.63 31.66
C LEU A 733 10.74 27.49 32.59
N ILE A 734 9.83 26.57 32.89
CA ILE A 734 10.13 25.34 33.63
C ILE A 734 10.27 24.18 32.66
N LEU A 735 11.34 23.39 32.82
CA LEU A 735 11.57 22.14 32.11
C LEU A 735 11.24 20.97 33.02
N GLU A 736 10.25 20.18 32.62
CA GLU A 736 9.88 18.92 33.25
C GLU A 736 10.95 17.82 33.04
N GLN A 737 10.93 16.80 33.88
CA GLN A 737 11.75 15.59 33.68
C GLN A 737 11.46 14.89 32.35
N SER A 738 10.25 15.05 31.80
CA SER A 738 9.83 14.53 30.49
C SER A 738 10.47 15.27 29.30
N GLY A 739 11.17 16.39 29.54
CA GLY A 739 11.70 17.27 28.51
C GLY A 739 10.69 18.27 27.94
N ASN A 740 9.54 18.48 28.61
CA ASN A 740 8.56 19.49 28.23
C ASN A 740 8.83 20.84 28.91
N ALA A 741 8.80 21.92 28.14
CA ALA A 741 8.88 23.29 28.60
C ALA A 741 7.49 23.88 28.86
N LYS A 742 7.30 24.49 30.02
CA LYS A 742 6.09 25.21 30.43
C LYS A 742 6.43 26.66 30.74
N LEU A 743 5.71 27.59 30.10
CA LEU A 743 5.80 29.03 30.35
C LEU A 743 4.93 29.40 31.55
N MET A 744 5.49 30.17 32.49
CA MET A 744 4.82 30.61 33.72
C MET A 744 4.84 32.13 33.86
N ASP A 745 4.02 32.68 34.78
CA ASP A 745 4.04 34.10 35.18
C ASP A 745 3.68 35.12 34.08
N PHE A 746 2.52 34.93 33.43
CA PHE A 746 1.95 35.88 32.45
C PHE A 746 1.62 37.24 33.08
N GLY A 747 2.52 38.22 32.96
CA GLY A 747 2.20 39.65 33.10
C GLY A 747 1.63 40.15 34.44
N ILE A 748 1.45 39.31 35.46
CA ILE A 748 0.81 39.56 36.80
C ILE A 748 1.58 40.60 37.65
N ALA A 749 2.41 41.41 37.03
CA ALA A 749 3.63 41.98 37.58
C ALA A 749 3.89 43.44 37.20
N ARG A 750 3.31 43.93 36.11
CA ARG A 750 3.61 45.28 35.61
C ARG A 750 2.33 46.05 35.33
N PRO A 751 1.94 46.97 36.23
CA PRO A 751 0.96 47.98 35.88
C PRO A 751 1.46 48.74 34.66
N ILE A 752 0.63 48.85 33.63
CA ILE A 752 0.83 49.87 32.61
C ILE A 752 0.58 51.20 33.32
N ALA A 753 1.65 51.89 33.70
CA ALA A 753 1.55 53.29 34.09
C ALA A 753 1.24 54.09 32.82
N HIS A 754 -0.04 54.27 32.49
CA HIS A 754 -0.46 55.47 31.77
C HIS A 754 -0.42 56.60 32.78
N SER A 755 0.74 57.23 32.94
CA SER A 755 0.80 58.57 33.50
C SER A 755 0.36 59.54 32.40
N ASP A 756 -0.89 59.98 32.45
CA ASP A 756 -1.31 61.21 31.80
C ASP A 756 -0.36 62.33 32.27
N GLY A 757 0.50 62.79 31.36
CA GLY A 757 1.32 63.98 31.51
C GLY A 757 2.20 64.06 32.77
N GLY A 758 3.44 63.57 32.69
CA GLY A 758 4.47 63.95 33.67
C GLY A 758 5.62 62.96 33.78
N TYR A 759 6.84 63.48 33.59
CA TYR A 759 8.13 62.84 33.80
C TYR A 759 8.11 61.67 34.81
N THR A 760 8.29 60.44 34.31
CA THR A 760 8.67 59.31 35.14
C THR A 760 10.06 59.57 35.72
N GLN A 761 10.15 59.57 37.06
CA GLN A 761 11.44 59.68 37.75
C GLN A 761 12.38 58.56 37.26
N PRO A 762 13.63 58.88 36.87
CA PRO A 762 14.58 57.85 36.45
C PRO A 762 14.96 57.00 37.68
N GLY A 763 14.54 55.73 37.70
CA GLY A 763 15.03 54.76 38.68
C GLY A 763 14.06 53.71 39.21
N MET A 764 12.75 53.78 38.93
CA MET A 764 11.79 52.76 39.41
C MET A 764 11.16 51.97 38.25
N PHE A 765 11.93 51.06 37.67
CA PHE A 765 11.38 49.93 36.90
C PHE A 765 11.84 48.64 37.59
N LEU A 766 10.94 47.97 38.32
CA LEU A 766 11.23 46.67 38.95
C LEU A 766 11.22 45.57 37.88
N GLY A 767 12.40 45.10 37.47
CA GLY A 767 12.57 43.85 36.72
C GLY A 767 13.96 43.67 36.11
N THR A 768 14.19 42.52 35.49
CA THR A 768 15.45 42.20 34.81
C THR A 768 15.48 42.89 33.43
N PRO A 769 16.36 43.88 33.19
CA PRO A 769 16.33 44.70 31.96
C PRO A 769 16.70 43.92 30.69
N ASN A 770 17.39 42.79 30.85
CA ASN A 770 18.09 42.08 29.78
C ASN A 770 17.23 41.58 28.62
N TYR A 771 15.91 41.40 28.79
CA TYR A 771 15.02 40.80 27.78
C TYR A 771 13.91 41.74 27.29
N SER A 772 13.83 42.97 27.82
CA SER A 772 12.72 43.88 27.49
C SER A 772 12.86 44.44 26.08
N ALA A 773 11.76 44.52 25.34
CA ALA A 773 11.75 45.10 24.01
C ALA A 773 11.95 46.63 24.04
N PRO A 774 12.52 47.26 23.00
CA PRO A 774 12.77 48.70 22.94
C PRO A 774 11.53 49.55 23.23
N GLU A 775 10.37 49.17 22.68
CA GLU A 775 9.10 49.84 22.91
C GLU A 775 8.61 49.71 24.37
N GLN A 776 8.95 48.61 25.05
CA GLN A 776 8.64 48.43 26.48
C GLN A 776 9.51 49.34 27.35
N ILE A 777 10.77 49.56 26.96
CA ILE A 777 11.71 50.44 27.65
C ILE A 777 11.33 51.91 27.44
N ALA A 778 10.88 52.25 26.22
CA ALA A 778 10.42 53.59 25.85
C ALA A 778 9.04 53.95 26.44
N GLY A 779 8.28 52.97 26.94
CA GLY A 779 6.92 53.18 27.43
C GLY A 779 5.89 53.40 26.31
N GLU A 780 6.18 52.92 25.10
CA GLU A 780 5.30 53.01 23.94
C GLU A 780 4.18 51.94 24.00
N ALA A 781 3.26 51.97 23.04
CA ALA A 781 2.22 50.94 22.94
C ALA A 781 2.82 49.57 22.62
N ILE A 782 2.49 48.56 23.42
CA ILE A 782 3.06 47.21 23.34
C ILE A 782 2.03 46.25 22.75
N ASP A 783 2.44 45.44 21.78
CA ASP A 783 1.69 44.30 21.23
C ASP A 783 2.48 42.97 21.37
N HIS A 784 1.99 41.89 20.76
CA HIS A 784 2.60 40.55 20.82
C HIS A 784 4.01 40.47 20.23
N ARG A 785 4.46 41.47 19.46
CA ARG A 785 5.81 41.51 18.88
C ARG A 785 6.87 41.86 19.91
N ALA A 786 6.49 42.38 21.07
CA ALA A 786 7.40 42.51 22.21
C ALA A 786 7.79 41.12 22.78
N ASP A 787 6.83 40.19 22.85
CA ASP A 787 7.11 38.82 23.28
C ASP A 787 8.04 38.07 22.29
N ILE A 788 7.90 38.37 20.99
CA ILE A 788 8.79 37.85 19.94
C ILE A 788 10.22 38.38 20.13
N TYR A 789 10.38 39.66 20.45
CA TYR A 789 11.68 40.25 20.76
C TYR A 789 12.34 39.56 21.96
N SER A 790 11.63 39.46 23.08
CA SER A 790 12.14 38.81 24.28
C SER A 790 12.49 37.34 24.03
N SER A 791 11.71 36.65 23.19
CA SER A 791 12.01 35.28 22.75
C SER A 791 13.32 35.23 21.95
N GLY A 792 13.57 36.16 21.03
CA GLY A 792 14.84 36.25 20.29
C GLY A 792 16.05 36.43 21.20
N VAL A 793 15.94 37.30 22.21
CA VAL A 793 16.99 37.49 23.22
C VAL A 793 17.23 36.19 24.01
N LEU A 794 16.15 35.52 24.42
CA LEU A 794 16.22 34.23 25.11
C LEU A 794 16.88 33.14 24.25
N LEU A 795 16.53 33.03 22.97
CA LEU A 795 17.14 32.07 22.05
C LEU A 795 18.65 32.33 21.89
N SER A 796 19.05 33.59 21.75
CA SER A 796 20.46 33.96 21.69
C SER A 796 21.21 33.49 22.94
N GLU A 797 20.69 33.74 24.13
CA GLU A 797 21.31 33.27 25.38
C GLU A 797 21.32 31.75 25.50
N MET A 798 20.24 31.08 25.08
CA MET A 798 20.10 29.63 25.17
C MET A 798 21.14 28.89 24.32
N PHE A 799 21.34 29.33 23.07
CA PHE A 799 22.27 28.68 22.14
C PHE A 799 23.72 29.16 22.30
N CYS A 800 23.94 30.43 22.61
CA CYS A 800 25.28 31.01 22.72
C CYS A 800 25.82 31.06 24.16
N GLY A 801 24.96 30.86 25.17
CA GLY A 801 25.29 31.05 26.58
C GLY A 801 25.50 32.52 26.99
N LYS A 802 25.27 33.46 26.08
CA LYS A 802 25.53 34.90 26.25
C LYS A 802 24.41 35.73 25.64
N LEU A 803 24.12 36.86 26.27
CA LEU A 803 23.11 37.81 25.81
C LEU A 803 23.60 38.61 24.58
N PRO A 804 22.69 39.00 23.67
CA PRO A 804 23.03 39.81 22.48
C PRO A 804 23.36 41.27 22.81
N PHE A 805 22.96 41.76 23.99
CA PHE A 805 23.25 43.10 24.50
C PHE A 805 23.87 43.00 25.89
N THR A 806 24.89 43.81 26.17
CA THR A 806 25.61 43.82 27.44
C THR A 806 25.92 45.26 27.86
N GLY A 807 25.90 45.53 29.17
CA GLY A 807 26.25 46.83 29.75
C GLY A 807 26.72 46.67 31.20
N SER A 808 27.47 47.65 31.71
CA SER A 808 28.01 47.61 33.08
C SER A 808 26.96 47.94 34.14
N ASN A 809 25.84 48.54 33.74
CA ASN A 809 24.70 48.87 34.59
C ASN A 809 23.39 48.79 33.80
N THR A 810 22.26 48.84 34.51
CA THR A 810 20.90 48.74 33.93
C THR A 810 20.62 49.79 32.85
N MET A 811 21.10 51.04 33.03
CA MET A 811 20.87 52.12 32.09
C MET A 811 21.64 51.91 30.78
N GLU A 812 22.87 51.39 30.85
CA GLU A 812 23.65 51.02 29.67
C GLU A 812 23.00 49.86 28.89
N ILE A 813 22.38 48.90 29.57
CA ILE A 813 21.67 47.79 28.91
C ILE A 813 20.44 48.31 28.16
N TYR A 814 19.66 49.21 28.77
CA TYR A 814 18.55 49.87 28.08
C TYR A 814 19.01 50.66 26.85
N MET A 815 20.09 51.45 26.99
CA MET A 815 20.66 52.18 25.86
C MET A 815 21.16 51.25 24.75
N ALA A 816 21.79 50.12 25.12
CA ALA A 816 22.21 49.11 24.15
C ALA A 816 21.02 48.52 23.37
N GLN A 817 19.94 48.15 24.06
CA GLN A 817 18.72 47.62 23.42
C GLN A 817 18.01 48.65 22.53
N MET A 818 18.06 49.95 22.87
CA MET A 818 17.42 51.01 22.09
C MET A 818 18.26 51.53 20.91
N GLN A 819 19.60 51.49 21.01
CA GLN A 819 20.48 52.24 20.10
C GLN A 819 21.56 51.41 19.43
N GLN A 820 21.98 50.28 20.00
CA GLN A 820 23.09 49.49 19.48
C GLN A 820 22.59 48.31 18.64
N ALA A 821 23.41 47.86 17.69
CA ALA A 821 23.16 46.61 16.99
C ALA A 821 23.46 45.41 17.92
N PRO A 822 22.67 44.33 17.88
CA PRO A 822 22.93 43.14 18.68
C PRO A 822 24.26 42.50 18.28
N ILE A 823 24.95 41.92 19.25
CA ILE A 823 26.11 41.07 18.97
C ILE A 823 25.60 39.82 18.25
N ARG A 824 26.16 39.55 17.08
CA ARG A 824 25.76 38.41 16.25
C ARG A 824 26.03 37.07 16.96
N PRO A 825 25.08 36.12 16.96
CA PRO A 825 25.29 34.78 17.49
C PRO A 825 26.56 34.09 16.97
N SER A 826 26.91 34.27 15.69
CA SER A 826 28.14 33.75 15.08
C SER A 826 29.43 34.25 15.73
N ALA A 827 29.41 35.40 16.42
CA ALA A 827 30.55 35.89 17.19
C ALA A 827 30.81 35.06 18.47
N TYR A 828 29.79 34.38 19.00
CA TYR A 828 29.90 33.51 20.17
C TYR A 828 29.95 32.02 19.80
N TRP A 829 29.25 31.64 18.74
CA TRP A 829 29.24 30.28 18.22
C TRP A 829 29.42 30.30 16.68
N PRO A 830 30.68 30.22 16.19
CA PRO A 830 30.97 30.32 14.76
C PRO A 830 30.32 29.26 13.87
N GLU A 831 29.95 28.11 14.45
CA GLU A 831 29.31 26.98 13.74
C GLU A 831 27.77 27.05 13.80
N ILE A 832 27.19 28.14 14.30
CA ILE A 832 25.73 28.29 14.33
C ILE A 832 25.15 28.16 12.91
N PRO A 833 24.09 27.37 12.71
CA PRO A 833 23.40 27.31 11.43
C PRO A 833 22.95 28.70 10.99
N PRO A 834 23.28 29.14 9.75
CA PRO A 834 22.94 30.49 9.27
C PRO A 834 21.45 30.81 9.36
N GLU A 835 20.61 29.79 9.16
CA GLU A 835 19.15 29.88 9.27
C GLU A 835 18.71 30.24 10.70
N LEU A 836 19.29 29.59 11.72
CA LEU A 836 18.98 29.88 13.12
C LEU A 836 19.45 31.28 13.52
N GLU A 837 20.64 31.68 13.08
CA GLU A 837 21.16 33.04 13.33
C GLU A 837 20.24 34.10 12.72
N ALA A 838 19.77 33.89 11.48
CA ALA A 838 18.84 34.80 10.82
C ALA A 838 17.50 34.92 11.57
N ILE A 839 16.97 33.82 12.09
CA ILE A 839 15.75 33.83 12.93
C ILE A 839 15.97 34.66 14.20
N ILE A 840 17.06 34.40 14.93
CA ILE A 840 17.37 35.11 16.19
C ILE A 840 17.49 36.61 15.93
N LEU A 841 18.26 37.01 14.91
CA LEU A 841 18.47 38.41 14.56
C LEU A 841 17.16 39.10 14.14
N ARG A 842 16.31 38.43 13.34
CA ARG A 842 15.01 38.97 12.93
C ARG A 842 14.06 39.16 14.13
N CYS A 843 14.09 38.27 15.12
CA CYS A 843 13.29 38.45 16.34
C CYS A 843 13.69 39.71 17.12
N ILE A 844 14.99 40.01 17.20
CA ILE A 844 15.53 41.12 18.01
C ILE A 844 15.72 42.42 17.23
N GLU A 845 15.08 42.55 16.07
CA GLU A 845 15.07 43.81 15.32
C GLU A 845 14.49 44.95 16.16
N ARG A 846 15.06 46.14 16.01
CA ARG A 846 14.66 47.29 16.84
C ARG A 846 13.22 47.70 16.55
N GLN A 847 12.86 47.84 15.27
CA GLN A 847 11.49 48.20 14.88
C GLN A 847 10.59 46.97 14.94
N ALA A 848 9.45 47.05 15.61
CA ALA A 848 8.50 45.94 15.70
C ALA A 848 7.98 45.48 14.31
N ALA A 849 7.94 46.38 13.32
CA ALA A 849 7.53 46.07 11.94
C ALA A 849 8.51 45.15 11.20
N ASP A 850 9.79 45.13 11.58
CA ASP A 850 10.82 44.33 10.91
C ASP A 850 10.94 42.91 11.50
N ARG A 851 10.28 42.67 12.64
CA ARG A 851 10.23 41.36 13.32
C ARG A 851 9.28 40.39 12.62
N TYR A 852 9.22 39.16 13.11
CA TYR A 852 8.10 38.27 12.82
C TYR A 852 6.79 38.93 13.26
N GLN A 853 5.77 38.90 12.40
CA GLN A 853 4.50 39.58 12.68
C GLN A 853 3.55 38.72 13.51
N SER A 854 3.87 37.44 13.73
CA SER A 854 3.16 36.55 14.65
C SER A 854 4.09 35.46 15.18
N VAL A 855 3.75 34.89 16.35
CA VAL A 855 4.48 33.73 16.90
C VAL A 855 4.34 32.50 16.00
N ALA A 856 3.24 32.38 15.25
CA ALA A 856 3.06 31.32 14.26
C ALA A 856 4.10 31.41 13.11
N GLU A 857 4.42 32.63 12.65
CA GLU A 857 5.46 32.85 11.64
C GLU A 857 6.86 32.44 12.18
N LEU A 858 7.15 32.78 13.44
CA LEU A 858 8.38 32.36 14.11
C LEU A 858 8.44 30.84 14.29
N ALA A 859 7.35 30.21 14.72
CA ALA A 859 7.26 28.76 14.89
C ALA A 859 7.50 28.02 13.57
N ALA A 860 6.92 28.52 12.47
CA ALA A 860 7.13 27.96 11.13
C ALA A 860 8.60 28.06 10.68
N ALA A 861 9.25 29.21 10.95
CA ALA A 861 10.67 29.38 10.67
C ALA A 861 11.55 28.39 11.47
N LEU A 862 11.25 28.19 12.76
CA LEU A 862 11.95 27.21 13.62
C LEU A 862 11.67 25.75 13.24
N ALA A 863 10.51 25.45 12.64
CA ALA A 863 10.17 24.12 12.16
C ALA A 863 10.92 23.74 10.86
N GLY A 864 11.29 24.74 10.04
CA GLY A 864 12.10 24.53 8.83
C GLY A 864 13.54 24.07 9.10
N ILE A 865 14.03 24.32 10.31
CA ILE A 865 15.38 23.97 10.74
C ILE A 865 15.45 22.50 11.19
N ARG A 866 16.38 21.74 10.60
CA ARG A 866 16.67 20.35 10.98
C ARG A 866 17.67 20.30 12.14
N ALA A 867 17.42 19.41 13.11
CA ALA A 867 18.25 19.19 14.29
C ALA A 867 19.48 18.33 13.98
#